data_AF-A0A0V0Q7C4-F1
#
_entry.id   AF-A0A0V0Q7C4-F1
#
_cell.length_a   1.000
_cell.length_b   1.000
_cell.length_c   1.000
_cell.angle_alpha   90.00
_cell.angle_beta   90.00
_cell.angle_gamma   90.00
#
_symmetry.space_group_name_H-M   'P 1'
#
loop_
_entity.id
_entity.type
_entity.pdbx_description
1 polymer ?
#
loop_
_entity_poly.entity_id
_entity_poly.type
_entity_poly.pdbx_seq_one_letter_code
_entity_poly.pdbx_strand_id
1 'polypeptide(L)'
;MVVVKTGLLQGQLVTIRQSNFTENYLEQAVNSNGGALFMQKINFVLIENSQFMDHKCIQFGGAVYSYQVNQVELNENLFYNNTAGKGGGVYVQNSNISILKNSNFTLNIASSDGGGFYTNAASNILQSDIDINGNYFAHNTGQRGSSLYINYYQKCTECIVQYNYFYDNYCTGLGGGGLFIQNSQEFLVQYNQYVDNDCYDSVLYIYGGGCLIRKSSHIYVRNEQYKGNKATNSGGLAFLQMEQSSIQNVTIIDGYAHNSGAISVYYSSYINVNSIRVENAHAYIIGVNVLTDTKKGSLNINNSQYVVVKNCNIKDSQAIDRSALSFEQSKNVTVSDCVIQNNTANSYGSGIAFISSYNITLNNVTCFQNHAQFGAGIFFEGVSYIQMNNVINQQNLAQNWGAGLYMEFIDNSVLQNITLINNICQNKAGGGFYLSSFNNVQIINITSQSNQAQLGAGGYLFDIQNTVIQQLLFEDNQSEHSGAGIIFDQLYNVSINNVKVRNNWSNYQIAGIMITDSMYLNLQNIQIVNNTAQNIGGLYMVYNNEQIYIKDSQILKNQALYQSSGVQMYYNLQVYFDNTTFLENYNDLYVNTITVDEQELLSFNNCVFCQYKDDILYQNYPDVGGLIYATDIQDFYFTSSFIQNSMAQQNGGGAYLYKVDNIYINDSTFNNLKVIQQEIQNEQYGGGIYINTAEYLEINNSTFKNCYSYLKGGALYLYQVTTTKINDSLFEDNKSKFIENMSIYEKNDWYTISQGGSIYYEKQYKKNYNVLFSIYLTNLEFRNSSASSGGGALINFPPDSNFLIEINNILVENCKADIGYAFRFLGSYEKQFEQTLKEQIIDVNNNQGYILKNKPFFINYADNEYQIDSKTSQFQVCESNRYLIQGKQSKCEKCPENGVCNGGYVPIFPKSTGKKI
;
A
#
# COMPACT_ATOMS: atom_id res chain seq x y z
N MET A 1 39.16 -40.44 -52.18
CA MET A 1 38.71 -39.10 -52.61
C MET A 1 38.45 -39.08 -54.13
N VAL A 2 37.22 -38.76 -54.54
CA VAL A 2 36.87 -38.40 -55.92
C VAL A 2 36.87 -36.87 -56.02
N VAL A 3 37.75 -36.32 -56.85
CA VAL A 3 37.83 -34.87 -57.11
C VAL A 3 37.14 -34.56 -58.42
N VAL A 4 36.05 -33.81 -58.37
CA VAL A 4 35.34 -33.32 -59.55
C VAL A 4 35.56 -31.81 -59.66
N LYS A 5 36.49 -31.43 -60.54
CA LYS A 5 36.84 -30.03 -60.84
C LYS A 5 36.54 -29.74 -62.29
N THR A 6 35.86 -28.63 -62.56
CA THR A 6 35.57 -28.21 -63.93
C THR A 6 35.88 -26.73 -64.16
N GLY A 7 36.23 -26.39 -65.40
CA GLY A 7 36.40 -25.02 -65.84
C GLY A 7 35.06 -24.34 -66.10
N LEU A 8 35.02 -23.01 -65.99
CA LEU A 8 33.88 -22.11 -66.20
C LEU A 8 33.13 -22.38 -67.53
N LEU A 9 32.22 -23.35 -67.55
CA LEU A 9 31.26 -23.58 -68.64
C LEU A 9 29.91 -23.98 -68.04
N GLN A 10 28.86 -23.27 -68.46
CA GLN A 10 27.47 -23.50 -68.07
C GLN A 10 27.01 -24.92 -68.46
N GLY A 11 26.21 -25.58 -67.59
CA GLY A 11 25.46 -26.81 -67.92
C GLY A 11 25.96 -28.12 -67.30
N GLN A 12 26.89 -28.12 -66.35
CA GLN A 12 27.42 -29.37 -65.78
C GLN A 12 26.58 -29.87 -64.59
N LEU A 13 26.13 -31.11 -64.72
CA LEU A 13 25.37 -31.91 -63.77
C LEU A 13 26.27 -33.02 -63.21
N VAL A 14 26.37 -33.12 -61.88
CA VAL A 14 26.94 -34.29 -61.20
C VAL A 14 25.83 -34.98 -60.43
N THR A 15 25.67 -36.29 -60.66
CA THR A 15 24.67 -37.10 -59.97
C THR A 15 25.33 -38.33 -59.35
N ILE A 16 25.12 -38.51 -58.04
CA ILE A 16 25.61 -39.66 -57.26
C ILE A 16 24.40 -40.31 -56.61
N ARG A 17 24.20 -41.60 -56.86
CA ARG A 17 23.03 -42.35 -56.37
C ARG A 17 23.48 -43.67 -55.79
N GLN A 18 22.81 -44.13 -54.73
CA GLN A 18 22.95 -45.51 -54.22
C GLN A 18 24.40 -45.94 -54.01
N SER A 19 25.23 -44.98 -53.58
CA SER A 19 26.69 -45.16 -53.48
C SER A 19 27.11 -45.28 -52.02
N ASN A 20 28.14 -46.07 -51.75
CA ASN A 20 28.73 -46.20 -50.42
C ASN A 20 30.19 -45.76 -50.46
N PHE A 21 30.53 -44.75 -49.67
CA PHE A 21 31.88 -44.25 -49.49
C PHE A 21 32.28 -44.43 -48.02
N THR A 22 33.35 -45.19 -47.76
CA THR A 22 33.85 -45.45 -46.41
C THR A 22 35.35 -45.15 -46.28
N GLU A 23 35.80 -44.81 -45.08
CA GLU A 23 37.21 -44.88 -44.64
C GLU A 23 38.24 -44.10 -45.50
N ASN A 24 38.00 -42.82 -45.80
CA ASN A 24 39.05 -41.97 -46.39
C ASN A 24 39.65 -41.01 -45.35
N TYR A 25 40.96 -41.14 -45.11
CA TYR A 25 41.70 -40.32 -44.14
C TYR A 25 42.74 -39.43 -44.84
N LEU A 26 42.64 -38.12 -44.65
CA LEU A 26 43.57 -37.13 -45.22
C LEU A 26 44.39 -36.45 -44.11
N GLU A 27 45.36 -37.17 -43.53
CA GLU A 27 46.03 -36.73 -42.28
C GLU A 27 47.21 -35.75 -42.44
N GLN A 28 47.67 -35.40 -43.64
CA GLN A 28 48.95 -34.66 -43.78
C GLN A 28 48.98 -33.49 -44.79
N ALA A 29 47.84 -33.02 -45.31
CA ALA A 29 47.80 -31.86 -46.20
C ALA A 29 47.10 -30.67 -45.53
N VAL A 30 47.82 -29.55 -45.40
CA VAL A 30 47.33 -28.26 -44.87
C VAL A 30 46.16 -27.67 -45.71
N ASN A 31 45.78 -28.33 -46.81
CA ASN A 31 44.66 -28.00 -47.69
C ASN A 31 43.77 -29.23 -48.03
N SER A 32 43.72 -30.24 -47.15
CA SER A 32 42.82 -31.38 -47.33
C SER A 32 41.37 -30.91 -47.24
N ASN A 33 40.54 -31.27 -48.23
CA ASN A 33 39.11 -30.99 -48.23
C ASN A 33 38.33 -32.15 -48.86
N GLY A 34 37.14 -32.47 -48.34
CA GLY A 34 36.23 -33.47 -48.92
C GLY A 34 36.78 -34.90 -48.88
N GLY A 35 36.74 -35.57 -47.73
CA GLY A 35 37.32 -36.91 -47.54
C GLY A 35 36.87 -37.93 -48.59
N ALA A 36 35.57 -37.95 -48.88
CA ALA A 36 35.00 -38.73 -49.97
C ALA A 36 34.98 -37.95 -51.28
N LEU A 37 34.36 -36.76 -51.27
CA LEU A 37 34.05 -35.97 -52.47
C LEU A 37 34.50 -34.51 -52.32
N PHE A 38 35.23 -34.01 -53.32
CA PHE A 38 35.48 -32.57 -53.48
C PHE A 38 34.95 -32.10 -54.84
N MET A 39 33.98 -31.17 -54.80
CA MET A 39 33.27 -30.61 -55.95
C MET A 39 33.51 -29.11 -56.05
N GLN A 40 33.92 -28.65 -57.23
CA GLN A 40 34.31 -27.25 -57.43
C GLN A 40 33.84 -26.69 -58.78
N LYS A 41 33.19 -25.51 -58.76
CA LYS A 41 32.75 -24.74 -59.95
C LYS A 41 31.76 -25.49 -60.85
N ILE A 42 30.78 -26.16 -60.24
CA ILE A 42 29.77 -26.98 -60.93
C ILE A 42 28.42 -26.23 -60.95
N ASN A 43 27.58 -26.46 -61.97
CA ASN A 43 26.26 -25.83 -62.00
C ASN A 43 25.27 -26.50 -61.06
N PHE A 44 25.15 -27.83 -61.12
CA PHE A 44 24.21 -28.57 -60.30
C PHE A 44 24.81 -29.90 -59.82
N VAL A 45 24.66 -30.17 -58.53
CA VAL A 45 25.07 -31.41 -57.88
C VAL A 45 23.85 -32.03 -57.22
N LEU A 46 23.59 -33.31 -57.51
CA LEU A 46 22.60 -34.14 -56.82
C LEU A 46 23.28 -35.37 -56.21
N ILE A 47 23.16 -35.52 -54.90
CA ILE A 47 23.55 -36.74 -54.19
C ILE A 47 22.30 -37.31 -53.53
N GLU A 48 21.96 -38.54 -53.88
CA GLU A 48 20.78 -39.20 -53.32
C GLU A 48 21.05 -40.64 -52.87
N ASN A 49 20.31 -41.08 -51.86
CA ASN A 49 20.30 -42.49 -51.43
C ASN A 49 21.69 -43.08 -51.19
N SER A 50 22.65 -42.27 -50.69
CA SER A 50 24.06 -42.64 -50.57
C SER A 50 24.56 -42.57 -49.14
N GLN A 51 25.64 -43.29 -48.85
CA GLN A 51 26.26 -43.42 -47.53
C GLN A 51 27.69 -42.91 -47.54
N PHE A 52 28.04 -42.12 -46.52
CA PHE A 52 29.36 -41.53 -46.30
C PHE A 52 29.78 -41.77 -44.85
N MET A 53 30.68 -42.72 -44.64
CA MET A 53 31.06 -43.17 -43.31
C MET A 53 32.56 -43.03 -43.03
N ASP A 54 32.89 -42.60 -41.82
CA ASP A 54 34.24 -42.65 -41.26
C ASP A 54 35.31 -41.89 -42.08
N HIS A 55 34.92 -40.76 -42.69
CA HIS A 55 35.84 -39.90 -43.42
C HIS A 55 36.46 -38.83 -42.51
N LYS A 56 37.76 -38.56 -42.67
CA LYS A 56 38.50 -37.58 -41.86
C LYS A 56 39.28 -36.59 -42.72
N CYS A 57 39.07 -35.31 -42.45
CA CYS A 57 39.70 -34.19 -43.11
C CYS A 57 40.15 -33.13 -42.09
N ILE A 58 41.12 -32.27 -42.42
CA ILE A 58 41.60 -31.22 -41.49
C ILE A 58 40.79 -29.93 -41.63
N GLN A 59 40.46 -29.49 -42.87
CA GLN A 59 39.82 -28.19 -43.10
C GLN A 59 38.30 -28.28 -43.31
N PHE A 60 37.84 -28.71 -44.48
CA PHE A 60 36.43 -28.55 -44.87
C PHE A 60 35.82 -29.84 -45.42
N GLY A 61 34.62 -30.18 -44.93
CA GLY A 61 33.80 -31.28 -45.43
C GLY A 61 34.41 -32.64 -45.14
N GLY A 62 34.05 -33.26 -44.01
CA GLY A 62 34.66 -34.54 -43.63
C GLY A 62 34.37 -35.61 -44.67
N ALA A 63 33.12 -35.71 -45.12
CA ALA A 63 32.76 -36.50 -46.29
C ALA A 63 32.75 -35.67 -47.58
N VAL A 64 32.01 -34.57 -47.61
CA VAL A 64 31.74 -33.82 -48.86
C VAL A 64 32.10 -32.35 -48.71
N TYR A 65 32.92 -31.85 -49.63
CA TYR A 65 33.16 -30.43 -49.80
C TYR A 65 32.65 -29.94 -51.16
N SER A 66 31.75 -28.96 -51.13
CA SER A 66 31.24 -28.25 -52.31
C SER A 66 31.68 -26.79 -52.29
N TYR A 67 32.35 -26.32 -53.36
CA TYR A 67 32.87 -24.96 -53.47
C TYR A 67 32.47 -24.29 -54.78
N GLN A 68 31.78 -23.16 -54.70
CA GLN A 68 31.28 -22.40 -55.86
C GLN A 68 30.40 -23.26 -56.78
N VAL A 69 29.49 -24.05 -56.18
CA VAL A 69 28.49 -24.81 -56.93
C VAL A 69 27.19 -24.01 -56.95
N ASN A 70 26.57 -23.82 -58.11
CA ASN A 70 25.35 -22.99 -58.17
C ASN A 70 24.20 -23.61 -57.37
N GLN A 71 23.93 -24.91 -57.54
CA GLN A 71 22.91 -25.65 -56.78
C GLN A 71 23.44 -26.99 -56.27
N VAL A 72 23.26 -27.23 -54.97
CA VAL A 72 23.60 -28.48 -54.29
C VAL A 72 22.34 -29.10 -53.71
N GLU A 73 22.00 -30.31 -54.12
CA GLU A 73 20.88 -31.10 -53.60
C GLU A 73 21.38 -32.39 -52.96
N LEU A 74 21.01 -32.60 -51.71
CA LEU A 74 21.29 -33.81 -50.94
C LEU A 74 19.95 -34.41 -50.48
N ASN A 75 19.61 -35.61 -50.92
CA ASN A 75 18.35 -36.27 -50.57
C ASN A 75 18.54 -37.70 -50.06
N GLU A 76 17.92 -38.08 -48.95
CA GLU A 76 17.92 -39.47 -48.44
C GLU A 76 19.33 -40.05 -48.23
N ASN A 77 20.29 -39.24 -47.76
CA ASN A 77 21.67 -39.68 -47.53
C ASN A 77 21.98 -39.96 -46.06
N LEU A 78 22.99 -40.79 -45.81
CA LEU A 78 23.58 -41.02 -44.49
C LEU A 78 25.01 -40.46 -44.44
N PHE A 79 25.26 -39.54 -43.51
CA PHE A 79 26.59 -39.05 -43.14
C PHE A 79 26.89 -39.48 -41.71
N TYR A 80 27.76 -40.47 -41.55
CA TYR A 80 28.02 -41.10 -40.26
C TYR A 80 29.50 -40.96 -39.86
N ASN A 81 29.75 -40.49 -38.64
CA ASN A 81 31.07 -40.46 -38.00
C ASN A 81 32.18 -39.78 -38.84
N ASN A 82 31.83 -38.68 -39.53
CA ASN A 82 32.80 -37.93 -40.33
C ASN A 82 33.40 -36.77 -39.54
N THR A 83 34.67 -36.46 -39.77
CA THR A 83 35.41 -35.42 -39.02
C THR A 83 36.05 -34.38 -39.95
N ALA A 84 35.89 -33.09 -39.63
CA ALA A 84 36.54 -31.98 -40.33
C ALA A 84 36.84 -30.77 -39.42
N GLY A 85 37.47 -29.73 -39.98
CA GLY A 85 37.54 -28.42 -39.33
C GLY A 85 36.18 -27.71 -39.33
N LYS A 86 35.48 -27.70 -40.46
CA LYS A 86 34.08 -27.25 -40.60
C LYS A 86 33.31 -28.19 -41.51
N GLY A 87 32.01 -28.38 -41.23
CA GLY A 87 31.18 -29.32 -41.96
C GLY A 87 31.66 -30.75 -41.74
N GLY A 88 31.54 -31.26 -40.51
CA GLY A 88 32.06 -32.58 -40.14
C GLY A 88 31.55 -33.67 -41.08
N GLY A 89 30.27 -33.64 -41.44
CA GLY A 89 29.74 -34.39 -42.58
C GLY A 89 29.98 -33.66 -43.90
N VAL A 90 29.33 -32.51 -44.07
CA VAL A 90 29.28 -31.79 -45.35
C VAL A 90 29.58 -30.30 -45.15
N TYR A 91 30.38 -29.74 -46.05
CA TYR A 91 30.64 -28.31 -46.12
C TYR A 91 30.29 -27.77 -47.52
N VAL A 92 29.33 -26.84 -47.58
CA VAL A 92 28.92 -26.13 -48.79
C VAL A 92 29.34 -24.68 -48.70
N GLN A 93 30.12 -24.21 -49.66
CA GLN A 93 30.63 -22.85 -49.69
C GLN A 93 30.35 -22.15 -51.01
N ASN A 94 29.91 -20.91 -50.91
CA ASN A 94 29.63 -20.01 -52.02
C ASN A 94 28.65 -20.64 -53.02
N SER A 95 27.58 -21.27 -52.51
CA SER A 95 26.51 -21.83 -53.35
C SER A 95 25.29 -20.91 -53.38
N ASN A 96 24.56 -20.88 -54.49
CA ASN A 96 23.39 -20.01 -54.61
C ASN A 96 22.15 -20.69 -54.02
N ILE A 97 22.01 -21.99 -54.26
CA ILE A 97 20.89 -22.82 -53.81
C ILE A 97 21.44 -24.03 -53.05
N SER A 98 21.01 -24.23 -51.81
CA SER A 98 21.33 -25.44 -51.02
C SER A 98 20.05 -26.14 -50.58
N ILE A 99 19.85 -27.38 -51.02
CA ILE A 99 18.69 -28.20 -50.68
C ILE A 99 19.17 -29.45 -49.94
N LEU A 100 18.64 -29.69 -48.75
CA LEU A 100 18.94 -30.86 -47.93
C LEU A 100 17.65 -31.50 -47.44
N LYS A 101 17.36 -32.71 -47.89
CA LYS A 101 16.11 -33.41 -47.62
C LYS A 101 16.31 -34.81 -47.07
N ASN A 102 15.49 -35.18 -46.09
CA ASN A 102 15.31 -36.56 -45.60
C ASN A 102 16.62 -37.31 -45.29
N SER A 103 17.67 -36.59 -44.90
CA SER A 103 19.01 -37.14 -44.70
C SER A 103 19.34 -37.26 -43.22
N ASN A 104 20.27 -38.15 -42.90
CA ASN A 104 20.72 -38.44 -41.55
C ASN A 104 22.19 -38.02 -41.38
N PHE A 105 22.46 -37.16 -40.39
CA PHE A 105 23.79 -36.79 -39.94
C PHE A 105 23.96 -37.25 -38.49
N THR A 106 24.73 -38.32 -38.31
CA THR A 106 24.97 -38.89 -36.98
C THR A 106 26.46 -38.96 -36.66
N LEU A 107 26.83 -38.58 -35.43
CA LEU A 107 28.20 -38.66 -34.89
C LEU A 107 29.26 -37.87 -35.69
N ASN A 108 28.87 -36.84 -36.44
CA ASN A 108 29.83 -36.04 -37.20
C ASN A 108 30.44 -34.95 -36.32
N ILE A 109 31.74 -34.71 -36.49
CA ILE A 109 32.54 -33.83 -35.64
C ILE A 109 33.21 -32.73 -36.47
N ALA A 110 32.95 -31.47 -36.13
CA ALA A 110 33.68 -30.32 -36.63
C ALA A 110 34.50 -29.69 -35.49
N SER A 111 35.78 -29.37 -35.70
CA SER A 111 36.54 -28.64 -34.68
C SER A 111 36.15 -27.16 -34.57
N SER A 112 35.42 -26.63 -35.55
CA SER A 112 34.88 -25.26 -35.57
C SER A 112 33.36 -25.24 -35.81
N ASP A 113 32.85 -25.34 -37.04
CA ASP A 113 31.43 -25.01 -37.32
C ASP A 113 30.71 -26.12 -38.08
N GLY A 114 29.43 -26.38 -37.77
CA GLY A 114 28.60 -27.33 -38.51
C GLY A 114 29.09 -28.77 -38.38
N GLY A 115 28.91 -29.41 -37.23
CA GLY A 115 29.36 -30.79 -37.03
C GLY A 115 28.73 -31.74 -38.05
N GLY A 116 27.43 -31.62 -38.31
CA GLY A 116 26.77 -32.32 -39.41
C GLY A 116 26.95 -31.62 -40.75
N PHE A 117 26.36 -30.43 -40.89
CA PHE A 117 26.23 -29.70 -42.14
C PHE A 117 26.56 -28.22 -41.96
N TYR A 118 27.48 -27.72 -42.78
CA TYR A 118 27.80 -26.31 -42.89
C TYR A 118 27.42 -25.81 -44.27
N THR A 119 26.70 -24.68 -44.34
CA THR A 119 26.43 -24.01 -45.61
C THR A 119 26.56 -22.50 -45.54
N ASN A 120 27.13 -21.93 -46.60
CA ASN A 120 27.34 -20.49 -46.76
C ASN A 120 27.08 -20.08 -48.22
N ALA A 121 26.21 -19.10 -48.41
CA ALA A 121 25.91 -18.53 -49.72
C ALA A 121 27.05 -17.65 -50.26
N ALA A 122 27.13 -17.43 -51.58
CA ALA A 122 28.17 -16.55 -52.09
C ALA A 122 27.88 -15.07 -51.77
N SER A 123 28.88 -14.35 -51.28
CA SER A 123 28.73 -12.99 -50.74
C SER A 123 28.30 -11.90 -51.73
N ASN A 124 28.30 -12.19 -53.04
CA ASN A 124 28.09 -11.21 -54.11
C ASN A 124 26.84 -11.50 -54.98
N ILE A 125 25.93 -12.37 -54.53
CA ILE A 125 24.77 -12.78 -55.34
C ILE A 125 23.59 -11.84 -55.08
N LEU A 126 22.75 -11.66 -56.10
CA LEU A 126 21.49 -10.91 -56.03
C LEU A 126 20.43 -11.60 -55.16
N GLN A 127 20.51 -12.92 -55.01
CA GLN A 127 19.55 -13.80 -54.31
C GLN A 127 20.21 -15.15 -53.99
N SER A 128 19.93 -15.72 -52.82
CA SER A 128 20.28 -17.11 -52.47
C SER A 128 19.14 -17.78 -51.71
N ASP A 129 18.92 -19.07 -51.98
CA ASP A 129 17.80 -19.84 -51.43
C ASP A 129 18.30 -21.12 -50.73
N ILE A 130 17.56 -21.57 -49.72
CA ILE A 130 17.91 -22.78 -48.94
C ILE A 130 16.66 -23.49 -48.46
N ASP A 131 16.61 -24.81 -48.65
CA ASP A 131 15.51 -25.68 -48.18
C ASP A 131 16.09 -26.86 -47.40
N ILE A 132 15.98 -26.80 -46.07
CA ILE A 132 16.42 -27.87 -45.15
C ILE A 132 15.18 -28.54 -44.55
N ASN A 133 14.85 -29.74 -45.04
CA ASN A 133 13.57 -30.37 -44.75
C ASN A 133 13.66 -31.85 -44.33
N GLY A 134 13.05 -32.21 -43.21
CA GLY A 134 12.85 -33.62 -42.86
C GLY A 134 14.11 -34.37 -42.43
N ASN A 135 15.16 -33.68 -41.98
CA ASN A 135 16.45 -34.28 -41.68
C ASN A 135 16.58 -34.68 -40.20
N TYR A 136 17.41 -35.69 -39.95
CA TYR A 136 17.75 -36.17 -38.62
C TYR A 136 19.22 -35.84 -38.31
N PHE A 137 19.45 -35.00 -37.29
CA PHE A 137 20.77 -34.60 -36.84
C PHE A 137 20.98 -35.06 -35.39
N ALA A 138 21.83 -36.06 -35.17
CA ALA A 138 22.06 -36.62 -33.85
C ALA A 138 23.54 -36.77 -33.46
N HIS A 139 23.85 -36.48 -32.19
CA HIS A 139 25.18 -36.70 -31.61
C HIS A 139 26.32 -36.01 -32.39
N ASN A 140 26.03 -34.91 -33.08
CA ASN A 140 27.04 -34.15 -33.80
C ASN A 140 27.74 -33.17 -32.85
N THR A 141 29.02 -32.94 -33.10
CA THR A 141 29.86 -32.02 -32.29
C THR A 141 30.40 -30.87 -33.13
N GLY A 142 30.33 -29.63 -32.63
CA GLY A 142 30.93 -28.46 -33.27
C GLY A 142 30.90 -27.21 -32.37
N GLN A 143 31.79 -26.23 -32.56
CA GLN A 143 31.78 -25.01 -31.74
C GLN A 143 30.56 -24.11 -32.01
N ARG A 144 30.04 -24.08 -33.24
CA ARG A 144 28.81 -23.35 -33.62
C ARG A 144 27.94 -24.18 -34.52
N GLY A 145 26.63 -24.23 -34.23
CA GLY A 145 25.71 -25.04 -35.03
C GLY A 145 26.18 -26.49 -35.01
N SER A 146 26.28 -27.13 -33.84
CA SER A 146 26.97 -28.43 -33.74
C SER A 146 26.34 -29.48 -34.65
N SER A 147 25.07 -29.33 -35.02
CA SER A 147 24.53 -29.99 -36.21
C SER A 147 24.60 -29.14 -37.46
N LEU A 148 23.91 -28.00 -37.48
CA LEU A 148 23.62 -27.24 -38.67
C LEU A 148 24.06 -25.79 -38.53
N TYR A 149 24.93 -25.35 -39.44
CA TYR A 149 25.40 -23.96 -39.51
C TYR A 149 25.03 -23.32 -40.87
N ILE A 150 24.30 -22.21 -40.82
CA ILE A 150 23.79 -21.46 -42.00
C ILE A 150 24.29 -20.01 -41.94
N ASN A 151 24.84 -19.50 -43.05
CA ASN A 151 25.41 -18.16 -43.09
C ASN A 151 25.28 -17.45 -44.44
N TYR A 152 25.12 -16.12 -44.41
CA TYR A 152 25.10 -15.21 -45.57
C TYR A 152 23.98 -15.41 -46.60
N TYR A 153 22.87 -16.06 -46.25
CA TYR A 153 21.72 -16.17 -47.16
C TYR A 153 20.89 -14.89 -47.13
N GLN A 154 20.73 -14.23 -48.28
CA GLN A 154 20.24 -12.86 -48.37
C GLN A 154 19.23 -12.74 -49.51
N LYS A 155 18.21 -11.89 -49.32
CA LYS A 155 17.15 -11.65 -50.32
C LYS A 155 16.50 -12.94 -50.83
N CYS A 156 16.28 -13.89 -49.92
CA CYS A 156 15.69 -15.18 -50.26
C CYS A 156 14.27 -15.02 -50.80
N THR A 157 13.90 -15.89 -51.73
CA THR A 157 12.49 -16.15 -52.06
C THR A 157 11.95 -17.34 -51.27
N GLU A 158 12.80 -18.33 -51.00
CA GLU A 158 12.48 -19.55 -50.26
C GLU A 158 13.68 -19.96 -49.39
N CYS A 159 13.80 -19.34 -48.21
CA CYS A 159 14.75 -19.76 -47.18
C CYS A 159 13.99 -20.43 -46.02
N ILE A 160 13.97 -21.76 -46.01
CA ILE A 160 13.14 -22.57 -45.11
C ILE A 160 13.97 -23.62 -44.39
N VAL A 161 13.79 -23.72 -43.07
CA VAL A 161 14.28 -24.83 -42.24
C VAL A 161 13.08 -25.45 -41.53
N GLN A 162 12.71 -26.67 -41.92
CA GLN A 162 11.48 -27.29 -41.40
C GLN A 162 11.51 -28.80 -41.21
N TYR A 163 10.68 -29.29 -40.28
CA TYR A 163 10.50 -30.72 -40.00
C TYR A 163 11.80 -31.47 -39.68
N ASN A 164 12.81 -30.78 -39.16
CA ASN A 164 14.09 -31.40 -38.77
C ASN A 164 14.06 -31.80 -37.29
N TYR A 165 14.78 -32.87 -36.96
CA TYR A 165 14.95 -33.37 -35.61
C TYR A 165 16.41 -33.25 -35.18
N PHE A 166 16.69 -32.36 -34.22
CA PHE A 166 18.02 -32.11 -33.65
C PHE A 166 18.09 -32.74 -32.26
N TYR A 167 18.84 -33.83 -32.13
CA TYR A 167 18.89 -34.63 -30.91
C TYR A 167 20.30 -34.80 -30.35
N ASP A 168 20.48 -34.47 -29.07
CA ASP A 168 21.70 -34.72 -28.30
C ASP A 168 22.99 -34.27 -29.03
N ASN A 169 22.93 -33.09 -29.64
CA ASN A 169 24.09 -32.50 -30.30
C ASN A 169 24.84 -31.62 -29.32
N TYR A 170 26.17 -31.66 -29.40
CA TYR A 170 27.04 -31.06 -28.41
C TYR A 170 27.84 -29.90 -28.99
N CYS A 171 27.66 -28.69 -28.47
CA CYS A 171 28.42 -27.53 -28.88
C CYS A 171 29.49 -27.13 -27.87
N THR A 172 30.70 -26.87 -28.38
CA THR A 172 31.90 -26.56 -27.58
C THR A 172 32.28 -25.07 -27.64
N GLY A 173 31.41 -24.21 -28.17
CA GLY A 173 31.73 -22.80 -28.44
C GLY A 173 30.51 -21.90 -28.53
N LEU A 174 30.48 -20.96 -29.47
CA LEU A 174 29.59 -19.78 -29.48
C LEU A 174 28.06 -20.05 -29.69
N GLY A 175 27.58 -21.28 -29.57
CA GLY A 175 26.15 -21.61 -29.42
C GLY A 175 25.49 -22.37 -30.59
N GLY A 176 24.17 -22.59 -30.46
CA GLY A 176 23.36 -23.32 -31.43
C GLY A 176 23.65 -24.83 -31.43
N GLY A 177 23.22 -25.57 -30.41
CA GLY A 177 23.48 -27.02 -30.33
C GLY A 177 22.78 -27.79 -31.46
N GLY A 178 21.55 -27.43 -31.81
CA GLY A 178 20.95 -27.89 -33.05
C GLY A 178 21.37 -27.00 -34.22
N LEU A 179 20.88 -25.76 -34.19
CA LEU A 179 20.89 -24.86 -35.34
C LEU A 179 21.56 -23.52 -35.02
N PHE A 180 22.40 -23.06 -35.94
CA PHE A 180 22.99 -21.73 -35.91
C PHE A 180 22.76 -21.00 -37.24
N ILE A 181 22.06 -19.87 -37.21
CA ILE A 181 21.84 -18.98 -38.36
C ILE A 181 22.52 -17.64 -38.11
N GLN A 182 23.28 -17.14 -39.07
CA GLN A 182 23.92 -15.84 -38.96
C GLN A 182 23.95 -15.05 -40.28
N ASN A 183 23.96 -13.72 -40.19
CA ASN A 183 24.13 -12.80 -41.32
C ASN A 183 23.15 -13.14 -42.45
N SER A 184 21.91 -13.48 -42.12
CA SER A 184 20.94 -13.99 -43.09
C SER A 184 19.62 -13.22 -43.01
N GLN A 185 18.81 -13.28 -44.06
CA GLN A 185 17.55 -12.54 -44.17
C GLN A 185 16.44 -13.38 -44.78
N GLU A 186 15.18 -13.08 -44.45
CA GLU A 186 13.98 -13.69 -45.05
C GLU A 186 13.87 -15.20 -44.78
N PHE A 187 14.11 -15.63 -43.53
CA PHE A 187 14.03 -17.04 -43.15
C PHE A 187 12.70 -17.40 -42.49
N LEU A 188 12.20 -18.57 -42.86
CA LEU A 188 11.15 -19.28 -42.16
C LEU A 188 11.72 -20.54 -41.48
N VAL A 189 11.74 -20.54 -40.15
CA VAL A 189 12.15 -21.69 -39.34
C VAL A 189 10.89 -22.23 -38.67
N GLN A 190 10.46 -23.43 -39.06
CA GLN A 190 9.18 -23.96 -38.56
C GLN A 190 9.13 -25.47 -38.37
N TYR A 191 8.35 -25.93 -37.39
CA TYR A 191 8.07 -27.35 -37.16
C TYR A 191 9.32 -28.22 -36.92
N ASN A 192 10.40 -27.65 -36.38
CA ASN A 192 11.55 -28.43 -35.96
C ASN A 192 11.43 -28.83 -34.48
N GLN A 193 12.19 -29.85 -34.11
CA GLN A 193 12.29 -30.35 -32.75
C GLN A 193 13.74 -30.34 -32.31
N TYR A 194 13.99 -29.74 -31.14
CA TYR A 194 15.31 -29.65 -30.52
C TYR A 194 15.25 -30.36 -29.18
N VAL A 195 15.89 -31.52 -29.07
CA VAL A 195 15.80 -32.39 -27.89
C VAL A 195 17.20 -32.65 -27.34
N ASP A 196 17.41 -32.31 -26.06
CA ASP A 196 18.62 -32.60 -25.30
C ASP A 196 19.93 -32.07 -25.92
N ASN A 197 19.86 -31.01 -26.73
CA ASN A 197 21.07 -30.40 -27.28
C ASN A 197 21.79 -29.61 -26.18
N ASP A 198 23.11 -29.76 -26.11
CA ASP A 198 23.92 -29.22 -25.02
C ASP A 198 25.03 -28.31 -25.55
N CYS A 199 25.02 -27.08 -25.08
CA CYS A 199 25.98 -26.01 -25.37
C CYS A 199 26.58 -25.43 -24.08
N TYR A 200 26.52 -26.18 -22.98
CA TYR A 200 26.95 -25.70 -21.69
C TYR A 200 28.48 -25.64 -21.58
N ASP A 201 28.98 -24.47 -21.19
CA ASP A 201 30.38 -24.27 -20.80
C ASP A 201 30.43 -23.33 -19.58
N SER A 202 31.20 -23.71 -18.56
CA SER A 202 31.29 -22.97 -17.30
C SER A 202 32.09 -21.65 -17.39
N VAL A 203 32.77 -21.40 -18.50
CA VAL A 203 33.67 -20.25 -18.71
C VAL A 203 33.15 -19.31 -19.80
N LEU A 204 32.48 -19.84 -20.82
CA LEU A 204 32.03 -19.08 -21.99
C LEU A 204 30.56 -18.65 -21.91
N TYR A 205 30.26 -17.42 -22.34
CA TYR A 205 28.89 -16.90 -22.48
C TYR A 205 28.23 -17.44 -23.76
N ILE A 206 27.74 -18.68 -23.72
CA ILE A 206 27.18 -19.40 -24.88
C ILE A 206 25.65 -19.25 -24.95
N TYR A 207 25.08 -19.05 -26.15
CA TYR A 207 23.64 -18.83 -26.35
C TYR A 207 22.97 -19.95 -27.16
N GLY A 208 21.69 -20.22 -26.88
CA GLY A 208 20.83 -21.08 -27.70
C GLY A 208 21.25 -22.56 -27.70
N GLY A 209 20.95 -23.29 -26.63
CA GLY A 209 21.22 -24.73 -26.53
C GLY A 209 20.58 -25.52 -27.66
N GLY A 210 19.33 -25.19 -28.01
CA GLY A 210 18.69 -25.70 -29.22
C GLY A 210 19.05 -24.88 -30.46
N CYS A 211 18.79 -23.58 -30.44
CA CYS A 211 18.90 -22.72 -31.63
C CYS A 211 19.45 -21.32 -31.31
N LEU A 212 20.35 -20.84 -32.15
CA LEU A 212 20.88 -19.48 -32.09
C LEU A 212 20.79 -18.78 -33.44
N ILE A 213 20.16 -17.61 -33.46
CA ILE A 213 20.06 -16.74 -34.64
C ILE A 213 20.67 -15.37 -34.32
N ARG A 214 21.58 -14.88 -35.18
CA ARG A 214 22.24 -13.60 -34.93
C ARG A 214 22.50 -12.74 -36.17
N LYS A 215 22.55 -11.41 -35.99
CA LYS A 215 22.85 -10.42 -37.04
C LYS A 215 22.03 -10.65 -38.31
N SER A 216 20.73 -10.87 -38.14
CA SER A 216 19.83 -11.35 -39.19
C SER A 216 18.53 -10.55 -39.14
N SER A 217 17.82 -10.45 -40.25
CA SER A 217 16.57 -9.68 -40.35
C SER A 217 15.45 -10.48 -41.00
N HIS A 218 14.19 -10.15 -40.71
CA HIS A 218 13.03 -10.85 -41.27
C HIS A 218 13.08 -12.37 -41.01
N ILE A 219 13.39 -12.74 -39.76
CA ILE A 219 13.43 -14.15 -39.35
C ILE A 219 12.13 -14.49 -38.62
N TYR A 220 11.42 -15.48 -39.16
CA TYR A 220 10.15 -15.96 -38.64
C TYR A 220 10.34 -17.37 -38.07
N VAL A 221 10.42 -17.47 -36.74
CA VAL A 221 10.47 -18.75 -36.02
C VAL A 221 9.06 -19.11 -35.59
N ARG A 222 8.50 -20.23 -36.03
CA ARG A 222 7.14 -20.63 -35.65
C ARG A 222 6.90 -22.12 -35.48
N ASN A 223 6.01 -22.48 -34.56
CA ASN A 223 5.61 -23.88 -34.32
C ASN A 223 6.81 -24.79 -33.98
N GLU A 224 7.75 -24.28 -33.20
CA GLU A 224 8.96 -25.01 -32.78
C GLU A 224 8.77 -25.68 -31.41
N GLN A 225 9.46 -26.80 -31.20
CA GLN A 225 9.47 -27.52 -29.93
C GLN A 225 10.89 -27.70 -29.40
N TYR A 226 11.13 -27.25 -28.18
CA TYR A 226 12.41 -27.40 -27.48
C TYR A 226 12.20 -28.20 -26.19
N LYS A 227 12.98 -29.26 -25.99
CA LYS A 227 12.94 -30.08 -24.77
C LYS A 227 14.35 -30.37 -24.26
N GLY A 228 14.62 -30.13 -22.97
CA GLY A 228 15.86 -30.59 -22.32
C GLY A 228 17.15 -29.91 -22.77
N ASN A 229 17.07 -28.85 -23.58
CA ASN A 229 18.24 -28.19 -24.15
C ASN A 229 18.98 -27.33 -23.11
N LYS A 230 20.31 -27.29 -23.22
CA LYS A 230 21.20 -26.65 -22.23
C LYS A 230 22.16 -25.66 -22.87
N ALA A 231 22.40 -24.53 -22.23
CA ALA A 231 23.45 -23.57 -22.61
C ALA A 231 23.88 -22.71 -21.41
N THR A 232 24.88 -21.84 -21.57
CA THR A 232 25.20 -20.88 -20.50
C THR A 232 24.16 -19.74 -20.44
N ASN A 233 23.67 -19.21 -21.56
CA ASN A 233 22.75 -18.07 -21.55
C ASN A 233 21.29 -18.41 -21.85
N SER A 234 21.00 -19.25 -22.84
CA SER A 234 19.64 -19.55 -23.31
C SER A 234 19.49 -21.03 -23.61
N GLY A 235 18.74 -21.76 -22.77
CA GLY A 235 18.60 -23.22 -22.91
C GLY A 235 17.96 -23.60 -24.25
N GLY A 236 16.87 -22.92 -24.63
CA GLY A 236 16.16 -23.15 -25.90
C GLY A 236 16.70 -22.31 -27.06
N LEU A 237 16.19 -21.08 -27.17
CA LEU A 237 16.34 -20.21 -28.35
C LEU A 237 17.03 -18.88 -27.98
N ALA A 238 17.92 -18.39 -28.83
CA ALA A 238 18.46 -17.04 -28.72
C ALA A 238 18.42 -16.24 -30.03
N PHE A 239 18.01 -14.98 -29.91
CA PHE A 239 18.03 -13.96 -30.94
C PHE A 239 18.99 -12.83 -30.54
N LEU A 240 20.04 -12.60 -31.32
CA LEU A 240 21.05 -11.57 -31.04
C LEU A 240 21.19 -10.60 -32.21
N GLN A 241 20.92 -9.32 -32.00
CA GLN A 241 21.02 -8.27 -33.03
C GLN A 241 20.06 -8.54 -34.21
N MET A 242 18.76 -8.68 -33.91
CA MET A 242 17.72 -8.88 -34.93
C MET A 242 17.11 -7.58 -35.41
N GLU A 243 16.70 -7.57 -36.67
CA GLU A 243 15.86 -6.52 -37.24
C GLU A 243 14.56 -7.13 -37.79
N GLN A 244 13.41 -6.66 -37.31
CA GLN A 244 12.10 -7.08 -37.82
C GLN A 244 11.86 -8.61 -37.80
N SER A 245 12.04 -9.24 -36.64
CA SER A 245 11.87 -10.70 -36.50
C SER A 245 10.71 -11.06 -35.58
N SER A 246 10.25 -12.32 -35.63
CA SER A 246 9.19 -12.81 -34.76
C SER A 246 9.37 -14.26 -34.31
N ILE A 247 8.86 -14.56 -33.12
CA ILE A 247 8.78 -15.89 -32.52
C ILE A 247 7.31 -16.18 -32.24
N GLN A 248 6.75 -17.24 -32.82
CA GLN A 248 5.33 -17.55 -32.71
C GLN A 248 5.06 -19.03 -32.40
N ASN A 249 4.12 -19.35 -31.50
CA ASN A 249 3.71 -20.73 -31.23
C ASN A 249 4.89 -21.64 -30.87
N VAL A 250 5.76 -21.20 -29.96
CA VAL A 250 6.93 -21.99 -29.54
C VAL A 250 6.67 -22.59 -28.17
N THR A 251 6.96 -23.89 -28.03
CA THR A 251 6.89 -24.60 -26.75
C THR A 251 8.30 -24.96 -26.29
N ILE A 252 8.62 -24.61 -25.05
CA ILE A 252 9.89 -24.95 -24.41
C ILE A 252 9.59 -25.64 -23.08
N ILE A 253 10.11 -26.86 -22.92
CA ILE A 253 9.95 -27.67 -21.72
C ILE A 253 11.35 -28.05 -21.23
N ASP A 254 11.63 -27.94 -19.94
CA ASP A 254 12.90 -28.35 -19.34
C ASP A 254 14.12 -27.66 -19.99
N GLY A 255 14.07 -26.34 -20.16
CA GLY A 255 15.19 -25.57 -20.67
C GLY A 255 16.14 -25.17 -19.54
N TYR A 256 17.44 -25.45 -19.68
CA TYR A 256 18.43 -25.18 -18.64
C TYR A 256 19.48 -24.17 -19.12
N ALA A 257 19.68 -23.08 -18.37
CA ALA A 257 20.83 -22.20 -18.61
C ALA A 257 21.37 -21.53 -17.35
N HIS A 258 22.51 -20.84 -17.40
CA HIS A 258 22.90 -19.93 -16.30
C HIS A 258 22.05 -18.66 -16.30
N ASN A 259 21.72 -18.08 -17.46
CA ASN A 259 21.00 -16.79 -17.52
C ASN A 259 19.52 -16.85 -17.86
N SER A 260 19.05 -17.66 -18.80
CA SER A 260 17.64 -17.70 -19.23
C SER A 260 17.29 -19.10 -19.67
N GLY A 261 16.43 -19.80 -18.92
CA GLY A 261 16.15 -21.21 -19.21
C GLY A 261 15.55 -21.45 -20.61
N ALA A 262 14.84 -20.46 -21.20
CA ALA A 262 14.05 -20.69 -22.41
C ALA A 262 14.47 -19.81 -23.62
N ILE A 263 14.19 -18.50 -23.57
CA ILE A 263 14.37 -17.58 -24.70
C ILE A 263 15.15 -16.34 -24.29
N SER A 264 16.15 -15.99 -25.07
CA SER A 264 16.91 -14.75 -24.91
C SER A 264 16.86 -13.87 -26.16
N VAL A 265 16.58 -12.58 -25.99
CA VAL A 265 16.62 -11.56 -27.06
C VAL A 265 17.51 -10.41 -26.63
N TYR A 266 18.51 -10.09 -27.46
CA TYR A 266 19.46 -9.01 -27.19
C TYR A 266 19.63 -8.08 -28.39
N TYR A 267 19.74 -6.78 -28.12
CA TYR A 267 20.12 -5.75 -29.10
C TYR A 267 19.25 -5.75 -30.37
N SER A 268 17.96 -6.07 -30.24
CA SER A 268 17.06 -6.21 -31.39
C SER A 268 16.23 -4.94 -31.59
N SER A 269 16.07 -4.49 -32.83
CA SER A 269 15.37 -3.24 -33.16
C SER A 269 13.85 -3.39 -33.23
N TYR A 270 13.38 -4.61 -33.49
CA TYR A 270 11.97 -4.99 -33.44
C TYR A 270 11.87 -6.49 -33.20
N ILE A 271 11.08 -6.90 -32.20
CA ILE A 271 10.81 -8.31 -31.93
C ILE A 271 9.35 -8.50 -31.51
N ASN A 272 8.67 -9.42 -32.20
CA ASN A 272 7.32 -9.85 -31.85
C ASN A 272 7.33 -11.29 -31.34
N VAL A 273 7.00 -11.47 -30.07
CA VAL A 273 6.93 -12.74 -29.37
C VAL A 273 5.46 -13.03 -29.07
N ASN A 274 4.93 -14.10 -29.66
CA ASN A 274 3.52 -14.41 -29.57
C ASN A 274 3.28 -15.89 -29.28
N SER A 275 2.36 -16.20 -28.37
CA SER A 275 1.88 -17.58 -28.16
C SER A 275 3.02 -18.51 -27.74
N ILE A 276 3.78 -18.10 -26.72
CA ILE A 276 4.89 -18.89 -26.17
C ILE A 276 4.40 -19.66 -24.96
N ARG A 277 4.72 -20.96 -24.91
CA ARG A 277 4.54 -21.80 -23.72
C ARG A 277 5.90 -22.19 -23.17
N VAL A 278 6.19 -21.80 -21.93
CA VAL A 278 7.38 -22.24 -21.22
C VAL A 278 6.98 -22.99 -19.95
N GLU A 279 7.52 -24.19 -19.77
CA GLU A 279 7.33 -24.99 -18.57
C GLU A 279 8.68 -25.46 -18.02
N ASN A 280 8.87 -25.33 -16.72
CA ASN A 280 10.02 -25.90 -16.01
C ASN A 280 11.37 -25.41 -16.56
N ALA A 281 11.48 -24.11 -16.88
CA ALA A 281 12.72 -23.52 -17.34
C ALA A 281 13.55 -23.04 -16.15
N HIS A 282 14.75 -23.61 -16.00
CA HIS A 282 15.60 -23.41 -14.83
C HIS A 282 16.86 -22.63 -15.17
N ALA A 283 17.15 -21.61 -14.39
CA ALA A 283 18.49 -21.05 -14.33
C ALA A 283 19.36 -21.92 -13.40
N TYR A 284 20.10 -22.88 -13.95
CA TYR A 284 20.84 -23.91 -13.21
C TYR A 284 22.29 -23.51 -12.91
N ILE A 285 22.84 -23.95 -11.76
CA ILE A 285 24.27 -23.89 -11.41
C ILE A 285 24.76 -25.30 -11.13
N ILE A 286 25.77 -25.78 -11.86
CA ILE A 286 26.59 -26.90 -11.39
C ILE A 286 27.83 -26.34 -10.70
N GLY A 287 27.95 -26.59 -9.40
CA GLY A 287 29.27 -26.74 -8.75
C GLY A 287 30.12 -25.50 -8.46
N VAL A 288 29.59 -24.26 -8.42
CA VAL A 288 30.41 -23.09 -8.07
C VAL A 288 29.75 -22.13 -7.07
N ASN A 289 30.45 -21.90 -5.95
CA ASN A 289 30.28 -20.75 -5.05
C ASN A 289 30.92 -19.50 -5.70
N VAL A 290 30.27 -18.89 -6.70
CA VAL A 290 30.64 -17.55 -7.18
C VAL A 290 29.43 -16.63 -7.03
N LEU A 291 29.65 -15.63 -6.19
CA LEU A 291 28.85 -14.43 -5.97
C LEU A 291 28.85 -13.55 -7.23
N THR A 292 27.73 -12.86 -7.46
CA THR A 292 27.54 -11.66 -8.32
C THR A 292 27.85 -11.82 -9.82
N ASP A 293 26.88 -12.24 -10.64
CA ASP A 293 26.19 -11.32 -11.56
C ASP A 293 25.27 -12.04 -12.58
N THR A 294 23.97 -11.78 -12.40
CA THR A 294 22.77 -12.10 -13.23
C THR A 294 22.38 -13.56 -13.42
N LYS A 295 21.10 -13.91 -13.14
CA LYS A 295 20.41 -15.12 -13.63
C LYS A 295 18.92 -14.81 -13.84
N LYS A 296 18.60 -14.38 -15.06
CA LYS A 296 17.34 -13.79 -15.55
C LYS A 296 16.28 -14.84 -15.89
N GLY A 297 15.15 -14.35 -16.37
CA GLY A 297 13.95 -15.17 -16.49
C GLY A 297 13.96 -16.13 -17.65
N SER A 298 12.97 -17.01 -17.65
CA SER A 298 12.61 -17.93 -18.74
C SER A 298 12.61 -17.23 -20.09
N LEU A 299 12.06 -16.02 -20.14
CA LEU A 299 12.12 -15.14 -21.29
C LEU A 299 12.80 -13.83 -20.89
N ASN A 300 13.98 -13.59 -21.45
CA ASN A 300 14.79 -12.41 -21.16
C ASN A 300 14.96 -11.55 -22.41
N ILE A 301 14.56 -10.29 -22.33
CA ILE A 301 14.71 -9.30 -23.40
C ILE A 301 15.54 -8.11 -22.89
N ASN A 302 16.65 -7.84 -23.56
CA ASN A 302 17.62 -6.86 -23.09
C ASN A 302 18.09 -5.95 -24.25
N ASN A 303 18.26 -4.66 -23.95
CA ASN A 303 18.74 -3.64 -24.90
C ASN A 303 17.97 -3.66 -26.24
N SER A 304 16.67 -3.93 -26.20
CA SER A 304 15.85 -4.10 -27.40
C SER A 304 14.79 -3.00 -27.52
N GLN A 305 14.37 -2.71 -28.74
CA GLN A 305 13.38 -1.68 -29.05
C GLN A 305 12.18 -2.31 -29.74
N TYR A 306 11.01 -1.69 -29.57
CA TYR A 306 9.75 -2.13 -30.18
C TYR A 306 9.49 -3.62 -29.93
N VAL A 307 9.34 -3.94 -28.64
CA VAL A 307 9.19 -5.30 -28.15
C VAL A 307 7.72 -5.56 -27.92
N VAL A 308 7.18 -6.60 -28.56
CA VAL A 308 5.81 -7.06 -28.32
C VAL A 308 5.86 -8.48 -27.76
N VAL A 309 5.28 -8.71 -26.59
CA VAL A 309 5.11 -10.03 -25.97
C VAL A 309 3.63 -10.26 -25.73
N LYS A 310 3.02 -11.24 -26.39
CA LYS A 310 1.58 -11.48 -26.26
C LYS A 310 1.18 -12.94 -26.21
N ASN A 311 0.06 -13.24 -25.55
CA ASN A 311 -0.50 -14.60 -25.46
C ASN A 311 0.47 -15.63 -24.89
N CYS A 312 1.36 -15.22 -23.97
CA CYS A 312 2.38 -16.13 -23.42
C CYS A 312 1.92 -16.76 -22.11
N ASN A 313 2.24 -18.04 -21.94
CA ASN A 313 2.06 -18.78 -20.69
C ASN A 313 3.43 -19.28 -20.20
N ILE A 314 3.89 -18.75 -19.06
CA ILE A 314 5.19 -19.11 -18.47
C ILE A 314 4.95 -19.63 -17.06
N LYS A 315 5.39 -20.86 -16.80
CA LYS A 315 5.19 -21.49 -15.51
C LYS A 315 6.31 -22.40 -15.02
N ASP A 316 6.29 -22.62 -13.71
CA ASP A 316 7.12 -23.60 -13.01
C ASP A 316 8.63 -23.33 -13.18
N SER A 317 8.99 -22.07 -13.46
CA SER A 317 10.37 -21.68 -13.72
C SER A 317 11.08 -21.18 -12.47
N GLN A 318 12.39 -21.40 -12.42
CA GLN A 318 13.23 -20.99 -11.30
C GLN A 318 14.45 -20.20 -11.78
N ALA A 319 14.74 -19.09 -11.11
CA ALA A 319 15.93 -18.30 -11.36
C ALA A 319 16.51 -17.71 -10.06
N ILE A 320 17.74 -17.22 -10.07
CA ILE A 320 18.22 -16.42 -8.92
C ILE A 320 17.58 -15.04 -8.95
N ASP A 321 17.44 -14.43 -10.13
CA ASP A 321 17.01 -13.05 -10.24
C ASP A 321 16.07 -12.85 -11.44
N ARG A 322 14.78 -12.60 -11.19
CA ARG A 322 13.71 -12.42 -12.21
C ARG A 322 13.45 -13.72 -12.96
N SER A 323 12.38 -14.46 -12.67
CA SER A 323 12.26 -15.89 -13.06
C SER A 323 11.46 -16.17 -14.33
N ALA A 324 10.34 -15.49 -14.57
CA ALA A 324 9.53 -15.75 -15.77
C ALA A 324 9.86 -14.80 -16.91
N LEU A 325 9.53 -13.51 -16.78
CA LEU A 325 9.64 -12.54 -17.85
C LEU A 325 10.46 -11.33 -17.40
N SER A 326 11.57 -11.05 -18.08
CA SER A 326 12.48 -9.96 -17.72
C SER A 326 12.74 -9.03 -18.89
N PHE A 327 12.62 -7.72 -18.64
CA PHE A 327 12.96 -6.65 -19.57
C PHE A 327 13.98 -5.71 -18.94
N GLU A 328 15.06 -5.45 -19.66
CA GLU A 328 16.11 -4.56 -19.17
C GLU A 328 16.61 -3.64 -20.29
N GLN A 329 16.75 -2.35 -19.97
CA GLN A 329 17.23 -1.32 -20.90
C GLN A 329 16.47 -1.33 -22.24
N SER A 330 15.20 -1.74 -22.20
CA SER A 330 14.37 -1.94 -23.38
C SER A 330 13.35 -0.82 -23.51
N LYS A 331 12.99 -0.49 -24.75
CA LYS A 331 12.14 0.67 -25.05
C LYS A 331 10.94 0.27 -25.90
N ASN A 332 9.80 0.92 -25.65
CA ASN A 332 8.54 0.66 -26.37
C ASN A 332 8.14 -0.81 -26.23
N VAL A 333 7.93 -1.23 -24.98
CA VAL A 333 7.60 -2.63 -24.66
C VAL A 333 6.11 -2.76 -24.44
N THR A 334 5.47 -3.69 -25.15
CA THR A 334 4.07 -4.07 -24.94
C THR A 334 4.01 -5.52 -24.47
N VAL A 335 3.36 -5.75 -23.32
CA VAL A 335 3.04 -7.08 -22.81
C VAL A 335 1.52 -7.21 -22.72
N SER A 336 0.94 -8.19 -23.40
CA SER A 336 -0.51 -8.40 -23.34
C SER A 336 -0.98 -9.84 -23.30
N ASP A 337 -2.11 -10.08 -22.63
CA ASP A 337 -2.80 -11.38 -22.65
C ASP A 337 -1.89 -12.53 -22.17
N CYS A 338 -1.05 -12.25 -21.17
CA CYS A 338 -0.06 -13.19 -20.65
C CYS A 338 -0.47 -13.73 -19.28
N VAL A 339 -0.15 -15.00 -19.05
CA VAL A 339 -0.36 -15.71 -17.78
C VAL A 339 0.97 -16.20 -17.25
N ILE A 340 1.35 -15.76 -16.05
CA ILE A 340 2.64 -16.04 -15.44
C ILE A 340 2.42 -16.68 -14.06
N GLN A 341 2.73 -17.97 -13.92
CA GLN A 341 2.34 -18.72 -12.73
C GLN A 341 3.43 -19.59 -12.12
N ASN A 342 3.42 -19.71 -10.79
CA ASN A 342 4.29 -20.65 -10.06
C ASN A 342 5.79 -20.50 -10.37
N ASN A 343 6.26 -19.27 -10.58
CA ASN A 343 7.68 -19.00 -10.85
C ASN A 343 8.38 -18.55 -9.57
N THR A 344 9.62 -18.99 -9.35
CA THR A 344 10.42 -18.64 -8.17
C THR A 344 11.70 -17.90 -8.56
N ALA A 345 11.94 -16.74 -7.93
CA ALA A 345 13.20 -16.01 -7.97
C ALA A 345 13.77 -15.86 -6.55
N ASN A 346 15.09 -15.82 -6.38
CA ASN A 346 15.70 -15.55 -5.07
C ASN A 346 15.77 -14.05 -4.74
N SER A 347 15.73 -13.17 -5.74
CA SER A 347 15.85 -11.71 -5.57
C SER A 347 14.63 -10.96 -6.11
N TYR A 348 14.62 -10.49 -7.35
CA TYR A 348 13.59 -9.58 -7.85
C TYR A 348 12.59 -10.28 -8.78
N GLY A 349 11.34 -9.83 -8.82
CA GLY A 349 10.45 -9.97 -9.97
C GLY A 349 10.24 -11.39 -10.51
N SER A 350 9.77 -12.33 -9.68
CA SER A 350 9.61 -13.72 -10.14
C SER A 350 8.64 -13.89 -11.31
N GLY A 351 7.54 -13.12 -11.34
CA GLY A 351 6.61 -13.10 -12.46
C GLY A 351 7.13 -12.25 -13.62
N ILE A 352 6.99 -10.92 -13.51
CA ILE A 352 7.45 -9.98 -14.53
C ILE A 352 8.36 -8.92 -13.90
N ALA A 353 9.47 -8.61 -14.56
CA ALA A 353 10.40 -7.57 -14.11
C ALA A 353 10.74 -6.59 -15.23
N PHE A 354 10.73 -5.29 -14.92
CA PHE A 354 11.21 -4.21 -15.78
C PHE A 354 12.26 -3.38 -15.05
N ILE A 355 13.45 -3.24 -15.66
CA ILE A 355 14.55 -2.45 -15.09
C ILE A 355 15.09 -1.48 -16.13
N SER A 356 15.25 -0.21 -15.74
CA SER A 356 15.81 0.86 -16.59
C SER A 356 15.21 0.91 -17.99
N SER A 357 13.93 0.57 -18.09
CA SER A 357 13.18 0.46 -19.34
C SER A 357 12.27 1.66 -19.52
N TYR A 358 11.80 1.90 -20.73
CA TYR A 358 11.09 3.14 -21.05
C TYR A 358 9.90 2.90 -21.97
N ASN A 359 8.78 3.58 -21.71
CA ASN A 359 7.54 3.47 -22.48
C ASN A 359 7.02 2.03 -22.51
N ILE A 360 6.32 1.66 -21.44
CA ILE A 360 5.90 0.29 -21.16
C ILE A 360 4.37 0.22 -21.13
N THR A 361 3.81 -0.78 -21.79
CA THR A 361 2.36 -1.04 -21.81
C THR A 361 2.09 -2.46 -21.33
N LEU A 362 1.31 -2.62 -20.25
CA LEU A 362 0.82 -3.90 -19.73
C LEU A 362 -0.70 -3.94 -19.82
N ASN A 363 -1.24 -4.91 -20.56
CA ASN A 363 -2.68 -5.08 -20.74
C ASN A 363 -3.11 -6.53 -20.53
N ASN A 364 -4.14 -6.78 -19.73
CA ASN A 364 -4.70 -8.14 -19.53
C ASN A 364 -3.62 -9.15 -19.09
N VAL A 365 -2.89 -8.82 -18.02
CA VAL A 365 -1.80 -9.67 -17.51
C VAL A 365 -2.23 -10.27 -16.18
N THR A 366 -2.03 -11.57 -16.02
CA THR A 366 -2.30 -12.29 -14.77
C THR A 366 -1.03 -12.95 -14.25
N CYS A 367 -0.60 -12.58 -13.04
CA CYS A 367 0.51 -13.20 -12.34
C CYS A 367 0.03 -13.86 -11.04
N PHE A 368 0.26 -15.16 -10.87
CA PHE A 368 -0.16 -15.83 -9.64
C PHE A 368 0.77 -16.92 -9.10
N GLN A 369 0.76 -17.10 -7.78
CA GLN A 369 1.59 -18.10 -7.10
C GLN A 369 3.10 -17.95 -7.36
N ASN A 370 3.56 -16.74 -7.68
CA ASN A 370 4.98 -16.49 -7.88
C ASN A 370 5.66 -16.13 -6.55
N HIS A 371 6.94 -16.45 -6.41
CA HIS A 371 7.73 -16.23 -5.20
C HIS A 371 9.04 -15.49 -5.48
N ALA A 372 9.26 -14.34 -4.84
CA ALA A 372 10.51 -13.59 -4.89
C ALA A 372 10.88 -12.97 -3.55
N GLN A 373 12.03 -12.29 -3.46
CA GLN A 373 12.33 -11.41 -2.33
C GLN A 373 11.61 -10.05 -2.47
N PHE A 374 11.49 -9.54 -3.71
CA PHE A 374 10.83 -8.28 -4.05
C PHE A 374 9.91 -8.46 -5.26
N GLY A 375 8.70 -7.89 -5.24
CA GLY A 375 7.86 -7.80 -6.46
C GLY A 375 7.50 -9.15 -7.05
N ALA A 376 7.04 -10.10 -6.24
CA ALA A 376 6.89 -11.50 -6.67
C ALA A 376 5.96 -11.66 -7.88
N GLY A 377 4.82 -10.96 -7.89
CA GLY A 377 3.97 -10.84 -9.07
C GLY A 377 4.65 -10.00 -10.16
N ILE A 378 4.80 -8.70 -9.91
CA ILE A 378 5.40 -7.75 -10.86
C ILE A 378 6.37 -6.79 -10.14
N PHE A 379 7.50 -6.52 -10.77
CA PHE A 379 8.56 -5.63 -10.29
C PHE A 379 8.93 -4.57 -11.34
N PHE A 380 9.00 -3.30 -10.92
CA PHE A 380 9.50 -2.18 -11.71
C PHE A 380 10.57 -1.39 -10.95
N GLU A 381 11.65 -1.01 -11.65
CA GLU A 381 12.71 -0.16 -11.11
C GLU A 381 13.25 0.80 -12.19
N GLY A 382 13.17 2.11 -11.92
CA GLY A 382 13.73 3.15 -12.79
C GLY A 382 13.07 3.17 -14.17
N VAL A 383 11.72 3.18 -14.18
CA VAL A 383 10.91 3.12 -15.41
C VAL A 383 9.98 4.32 -15.48
N SER A 384 9.88 4.94 -16.65
CA SER A 384 8.93 6.04 -16.89
C SER A 384 7.98 5.72 -18.04
N TYR A 385 6.83 6.39 -18.05
CA TYR A 385 5.78 6.21 -19.07
C TYR A 385 5.19 4.80 -19.08
N ILE A 386 4.70 4.34 -17.93
CA ILE A 386 3.98 3.07 -17.79
C ILE A 386 2.50 3.30 -18.05
N GLN A 387 1.91 2.47 -18.89
CA GLN A 387 0.46 2.31 -19.04
C GLN A 387 0.08 0.89 -18.62
N MET A 388 -0.52 0.77 -17.44
CA MET A 388 -0.95 -0.52 -16.89
C MET A 388 -2.47 -0.56 -16.79
N ASN A 389 -3.08 -1.57 -17.42
CA ASN A 389 -4.53 -1.75 -17.43
C ASN A 389 -4.91 -3.23 -17.35
N ASN A 390 -5.93 -3.55 -16.55
CA ASN A 390 -6.44 -4.91 -16.38
C ASN A 390 -5.34 -5.89 -15.95
N VAL A 391 -4.74 -5.64 -14.79
CA VAL A 391 -3.69 -6.49 -14.22
C VAL A 391 -4.19 -7.19 -12.97
N ILE A 392 -3.97 -8.49 -12.89
CA ILE A 392 -4.37 -9.32 -11.74
C ILE A 392 -3.10 -9.94 -11.14
N ASN A 393 -2.80 -9.60 -9.88
CA ASN A 393 -1.77 -10.29 -9.09
C ASN A 393 -2.43 -11.01 -7.94
N GLN A 394 -2.31 -12.34 -7.88
CA GLN A 394 -2.92 -13.10 -6.81
C GLN A 394 -2.02 -14.19 -6.23
N GLN A 395 -2.12 -14.43 -4.92
CA GLN A 395 -1.41 -15.52 -4.24
C GLN A 395 0.12 -15.47 -4.42
N ASN A 396 0.70 -14.29 -4.67
CA ASN A 396 2.14 -14.15 -4.80
C ASN A 396 2.78 -13.98 -3.42
N LEU A 397 4.00 -14.49 -3.25
CA LEU A 397 4.75 -14.49 -2.01
C LEU A 397 6.03 -13.66 -2.17
N ALA A 398 6.14 -12.54 -1.46
CA ALA A 398 7.41 -11.83 -1.32
C ALA A 398 8.01 -12.01 0.08
N GLN A 399 9.33 -12.12 0.16
CA GLN A 399 9.99 -12.12 1.46
C GLN A 399 10.02 -10.71 2.07
N ASN A 400 10.31 -9.67 1.29
CA ASN A 400 10.57 -8.35 1.83
C ASN A 400 9.60 -7.26 1.38
N TRP A 401 9.38 -7.01 0.08
CA TRP A 401 8.53 -5.88 -0.34
C TRP A 401 7.66 -6.18 -1.56
N GLY A 402 6.42 -5.70 -1.54
CA GLY A 402 5.51 -5.68 -2.70
C GLY A 402 5.19 -7.06 -3.25
N ALA A 403 4.43 -7.89 -2.53
CA ALA A 403 4.21 -9.28 -2.97
C ALA A 403 3.41 -9.36 -4.28
N GLY A 404 2.33 -8.59 -4.41
CA GLY A 404 1.63 -8.45 -5.68
C GLY A 404 2.40 -7.56 -6.66
N LEU A 405 2.66 -6.31 -6.27
CA LEU A 405 3.30 -5.30 -7.11
C LEU A 405 4.38 -4.52 -6.32
N TYR A 406 5.58 -4.43 -6.87
CA TYR A 406 6.63 -3.55 -6.38
C TYR A 406 7.03 -2.56 -7.48
N MET A 407 7.08 -1.27 -7.16
CA MET A 407 7.51 -0.24 -8.10
C MET A 407 8.33 0.85 -7.42
N GLU A 408 9.47 1.19 -8.00
CA GLU A 408 10.39 2.21 -7.48
C GLU A 408 10.92 3.12 -8.60
N PHE A 409 11.07 4.41 -8.30
CA PHE A 409 11.58 5.45 -9.20
C PHE A 409 10.75 5.53 -10.51
N ILE A 410 9.46 5.86 -10.36
CA ILE A 410 8.50 5.86 -11.46
C ILE A 410 7.96 7.26 -11.73
N ASP A 411 8.00 7.66 -13.00
CA ASP A 411 7.52 8.97 -13.45
C ASP A 411 6.48 8.87 -14.58
N ASN A 412 5.59 9.85 -14.64
CA ASN A 412 4.72 10.11 -15.80
C ASN A 412 3.91 8.87 -16.24
N SER A 413 3.27 8.19 -15.30
CA SER A 413 2.68 6.86 -15.50
C SER A 413 1.20 6.82 -15.12
N VAL A 414 0.47 5.86 -15.68
CA VAL A 414 -0.95 5.59 -15.40
C VAL A 414 -1.12 4.13 -15.01
N LEU A 415 -1.58 3.90 -13.78
CA LEU A 415 -1.87 2.60 -13.22
C LEU A 415 -3.38 2.51 -13.00
N GLN A 416 -4.06 1.64 -13.76
CA GLN A 416 -5.51 1.53 -13.67
C GLN A 416 -6.03 0.11 -13.74
N ASN A 417 -7.18 -0.14 -13.11
CA ASN A 417 -7.88 -1.42 -13.15
C ASN A 417 -6.98 -2.59 -12.72
N ILE A 418 -6.41 -2.49 -11.50
CA ILE A 418 -5.50 -3.49 -10.94
C ILE A 418 -6.18 -4.20 -9.77
N THR A 419 -6.09 -5.52 -9.76
CA THR A 419 -6.64 -6.38 -8.70
C THR A 419 -5.52 -7.16 -8.03
N LEU A 420 -5.41 -7.04 -6.71
CA LEU A 420 -4.34 -7.60 -5.88
C LEU A 420 -4.98 -8.44 -4.76
N ILE A 421 -4.93 -9.77 -4.87
CA ILE A 421 -5.68 -10.67 -3.98
C ILE A 421 -4.77 -11.70 -3.32
N ASN A 422 -4.90 -11.92 -2.01
CA ASN A 422 -4.20 -13.00 -1.29
C ASN A 422 -2.67 -12.99 -1.45
N ASN A 423 -2.05 -11.83 -1.67
CA ASN A 423 -0.59 -11.71 -1.76
C ASN A 423 0.01 -11.54 -0.36
N ILE A 424 1.14 -12.18 -0.11
CA ILE A 424 1.77 -12.27 1.21
C ILE A 424 3.18 -11.71 1.15
N CYS A 425 3.46 -10.68 1.94
CA CYS A 425 4.79 -10.16 2.21
C CYS A 425 5.23 -10.58 3.62
N GLN A 426 6.32 -11.35 3.76
CA GLN A 426 6.64 -11.97 5.04
C GLN A 426 7.29 -11.02 6.06
N ASN A 427 8.27 -10.23 5.65
CA ASN A 427 9.19 -9.56 6.57
C ASN A 427 9.14 -8.03 6.56
N LYS A 428 8.49 -7.38 5.57
CA LYS A 428 8.34 -5.91 5.56
C LYS A 428 6.97 -5.48 5.08
N ALA A 429 6.87 -4.86 3.90
CA ALA A 429 5.74 -4.02 3.55
C ALA A 429 5.11 -4.35 2.20
N GLY A 430 3.85 -3.95 2.04
CA GLY A 430 3.14 -4.03 0.76
C GLY A 430 2.76 -5.47 0.39
N GLY A 431 1.78 -6.03 1.08
CA GLY A 431 1.22 -7.34 0.71
C GLY A 431 0.61 -7.27 -0.70
N GLY A 432 -0.34 -6.36 -0.89
CA GLY A 432 -0.87 -6.01 -2.20
C GLY A 432 0.18 -5.32 -3.05
N PHE A 433 0.60 -4.11 -2.65
CA PHE A 433 1.59 -3.33 -3.40
C PHE A 433 2.52 -2.48 -2.52
N TYR A 434 3.70 -2.17 -3.06
CA TYR A 434 4.65 -1.20 -2.53
C TYR A 434 5.06 -0.23 -3.65
N LEU A 435 4.80 1.07 -3.47
CA LEU A 435 5.16 2.14 -4.41
C LEU A 435 6.09 3.14 -3.72
N SER A 436 7.21 3.47 -4.37
CA SER A 436 8.25 4.33 -3.79
C SER A 436 8.83 5.30 -4.80
N SER A 437 8.99 6.56 -4.41
CA SER A 437 9.59 7.63 -5.22
C SER A 437 8.88 7.82 -6.56
N PHE A 438 7.63 8.27 -6.48
CA PHE A 438 6.77 8.51 -7.65
C PHE A 438 6.58 10.01 -7.89
N ASN A 439 6.62 10.41 -9.16
CA ASN A 439 6.28 11.77 -9.56
C ASN A 439 5.35 11.81 -10.76
N ASN A 440 4.27 12.60 -10.65
CA ASN A 440 3.29 12.78 -11.71
C ASN A 440 2.68 11.44 -12.20
N VAL A 441 2.09 10.68 -11.28
CA VAL A 441 1.45 9.38 -11.57
C VAL A 441 -0.05 9.47 -11.30
N GLN A 442 -0.84 8.70 -12.06
CA GLN A 442 -2.27 8.49 -11.83
C GLN A 442 -2.51 7.04 -11.37
N ILE A 443 -3.17 6.88 -10.22
CA ILE A 443 -3.51 5.57 -9.64
C ILE A 443 -5.03 5.49 -9.54
N ILE A 444 -5.65 4.62 -10.34
CA ILE A 444 -7.10 4.60 -10.56
C ILE A 444 -7.65 3.18 -10.42
N ASN A 445 -8.75 3.00 -9.71
CA ASN A 445 -9.47 1.72 -9.67
C ASN A 445 -8.57 0.53 -9.29
N ILE A 446 -8.03 0.57 -8.07
CA ILE A 446 -7.22 -0.51 -7.49
C ILE A 446 -8.04 -1.23 -6.43
N THR A 447 -8.13 -2.55 -6.54
CA THR A 447 -8.71 -3.41 -5.50
C THR A 447 -7.61 -4.23 -4.86
N SER A 448 -7.43 -4.10 -3.55
CA SER A 448 -6.47 -4.83 -2.74
C SER A 448 -7.20 -5.58 -1.63
N GLN A 449 -7.29 -6.91 -1.77
CA GLN A 449 -8.10 -7.76 -0.90
C GLN A 449 -7.32 -8.93 -0.29
N SER A 450 -7.55 -9.19 0.99
CA SER A 450 -7.03 -10.38 1.70
C SER A 450 -5.50 -10.53 1.63
N ASN A 451 -4.77 -9.43 1.49
CA ASN A 451 -3.32 -9.44 1.47
C ASN A 451 -2.75 -9.40 2.89
N GLN A 452 -1.52 -9.89 3.05
CA GLN A 452 -0.82 -9.96 4.33
C GLN A 452 0.57 -9.30 4.26
N ALA A 453 0.95 -8.54 5.28
CA ALA A 453 2.29 -7.96 5.42
C ALA A 453 2.63 -7.65 6.90
N GLN A 454 3.87 -7.25 7.21
CA GLN A 454 4.12 -6.60 8.50
C GLN A 454 3.56 -5.17 8.51
N LEU A 455 3.77 -4.44 7.41
CA LEU A 455 3.33 -3.05 7.23
C LEU A 455 2.57 -2.89 5.90
N GLY A 456 1.48 -2.12 5.86
CA GLY A 456 0.84 -1.79 4.58
C GLY A 456 0.32 -3.03 3.85
N ALA A 457 -0.49 -3.86 4.50
CA ALA A 457 -0.89 -5.16 3.94
C ALA A 457 -1.67 -4.99 2.64
N GLY A 458 -2.64 -4.08 2.59
CA GLY A 458 -3.32 -3.69 1.36
C GLY A 458 -2.44 -2.84 0.44
N GLY A 459 -1.63 -1.93 0.99
CA GLY A 459 -0.65 -1.16 0.22
C GLY A 459 0.26 -0.27 1.07
N TYR A 460 1.43 0.07 0.52
CA TYR A 460 2.36 1.06 1.10
C TYR A 460 2.79 2.04 0.00
N LEU A 461 2.62 3.34 0.27
CA LEU A 461 3.09 4.42 -0.59
C LEU A 461 4.12 5.26 0.16
N PHE A 462 5.28 5.44 -0.45
CA PHE A 462 6.41 6.18 0.09
C PHE A 462 6.93 7.22 -0.90
N ASP A 463 7.16 8.46 -0.47
CA ASP A 463 7.74 9.53 -1.30
C ASP A 463 6.96 9.71 -2.62
N ILE A 464 5.72 10.16 -2.50
CA ILE A 464 4.80 10.32 -3.64
C ILE A 464 4.52 11.79 -3.86
N GLN A 465 4.72 12.26 -5.08
CA GLN A 465 4.64 13.67 -5.43
C GLN A 465 3.69 13.90 -6.62
N ASN A 466 2.90 14.98 -6.57
CA ASN A 466 2.07 15.46 -7.68
C ASN A 466 1.16 14.37 -8.29
N THR A 467 0.63 13.48 -7.45
CA THR A 467 -0.07 12.26 -7.87
C THR A 467 -1.55 12.38 -7.56
N VAL A 468 -2.39 11.86 -8.46
CA VAL A 468 -3.84 11.74 -8.24
C VAL A 468 -4.18 10.27 -8.02
N ILE A 469 -4.83 10.00 -6.88
CA ILE A 469 -5.22 8.66 -6.47
C ILE A 469 -6.75 8.64 -6.36
N GLN A 470 -7.40 7.70 -7.04
CA GLN A 470 -8.85 7.62 -7.00
C GLN A 470 -9.41 6.21 -7.13
N GLN A 471 -10.58 5.99 -6.51
CA GLN A 471 -11.36 4.75 -6.62
C GLN A 471 -10.57 3.55 -6.10
N LEU A 472 -10.13 3.60 -4.85
CA LEU A 472 -9.39 2.48 -4.25
C LEU A 472 -10.28 1.69 -3.28
N LEU A 473 -10.09 0.38 -3.25
CA LEU A 473 -10.72 -0.54 -2.31
C LEU A 473 -9.66 -1.37 -1.59
N PHE A 474 -9.61 -1.27 -0.27
CA PHE A 474 -8.78 -2.06 0.63
C PHE A 474 -9.67 -2.86 1.57
N GLU A 475 -9.73 -4.18 1.37
CA GLU A 475 -10.68 -5.05 2.07
C GLU A 475 -10.02 -6.32 2.64
N ASP A 476 -10.40 -6.70 3.86
CA ASP A 476 -9.99 -7.96 4.50
C ASP A 476 -8.46 -8.16 4.59
N ASN A 477 -7.66 -7.09 4.53
CA ASN A 477 -6.20 -7.19 4.60
C ASN A 477 -5.74 -7.30 6.06
N GLN A 478 -4.60 -7.96 6.26
CA GLN A 478 -4.07 -8.29 7.59
C GLN A 478 -2.61 -7.85 7.75
N SER A 479 -2.33 -6.97 8.73
CA SER A 479 -0.95 -6.58 9.08
C SER A 479 -0.49 -7.14 10.42
N GLU A 480 0.79 -7.52 10.52
CA GLU A 480 1.41 -7.88 11.80
C GLU A 480 1.64 -6.66 12.71
N HIS A 481 2.04 -5.53 12.13
CA HIS A 481 2.37 -4.31 12.89
C HIS A 481 1.40 -3.16 12.58
N SER A 482 1.38 -2.65 11.35
CA SER A 482 0.68 -1.39 11.06
C SER A 482 0.12 -1.32 9.64
N GLY A 483 -0.98 -0.57 9.48
CA GLY A 483 -1.55 -0.18 8.20
C GLY A 483 -2.09 -1.37 7.41
N ALA A 484 -2.96 -2.17 8.02
CA ALA A 484 -3.54 -3.32 7.32
C ALA A 484 -4.25 -2.89 6.02
N GLY A 485 -5.02 -1.80 6.05
CA GLY A 485 -5.59 -1.17 4.87
C GLY A 485 -4.51 -0.57 3.97
N ILE A 486 -3.94 0.56 4.40
CA ILE A 486 -2.93 1.28 3.60
C ILE A 486 -2.07 2.22 4.47
N ILE A 487 -0.81 2.39 4.08
CA ILE A 487 0.11 3.39 4.64
C ILE A 487 0.43 4.45 3.58
N PHE A 488 0.30 5.71 3.97
CA PHE A 488 0.72 6.89 3.24
C PHE A 488 1.87 7.55 4.00
N ASP A 489 3.07 7.52 3.41
CA ASP A 489 4.29 8.02 4.04
C ASP A 489 5.00 8.98 3.07
N GLN A 490 5.23 10.22 3.50
CA GLN A 490 5.87 11.26 2.69
C GLN A 490 5.11 11.56 1.39
N LEU A 491 3.83 11.94 1.50
CA LEU A 491 3.03 12.39 0.37
C LEU A 491 3.08 13.92 0.26
N TYR A 492 3.43 14.43 -0.92
CA TYR A 492 3.55 15.87 -1.19
C TYR A 492 2.65 16.28 -2.35
N ASN A 493 1.69 17.18 -2.08
CA ASN A 493 0.75 17.69 -3.08
C ASN A 493 -0.02 16.55 -3.77
N VAL A 494 -0.70 15.72 -2.96
CA VAL A 494 -1.44 14.53 -3.40
C VAL A 494 -2.93 14.71 -3.10
N SER A 495 -3.77 14.35 -4.07
CA SER A 495 -5.23 14.27 -3.90
C SER A 495 -5.69 12.83 -3.99
N ILE A 496 -6.44 12.39 -2.96
CA ILE A 496 -6.95 11.04 -2.79
C ILE A 496 -8.48 11.10 -2.71
N ASN A 497 -9.16 10.47 -3.67
CA ASN A 497 -10.62 10.58 -3.81
C ASN A 497 -11.29 9.20 -3.89
N ASN A 498 -12.45 9.05 -3.27
CA ASN A 498 -13.28 7.83 -3.39
C ASN A 498 -12.54 6.56 -2.93
N VAL A 499 -12.07 6.52 -1.69
CA VAL A 499 -11.34 5.37 -1.13
C VAL A 499 -12.18 4.65 -0.09
N LYS A 500 -12.23 3.33 -0.17
CA LYS A 500 -12.90 2.47 0.81
C LYS A 500 -11.89 1.56 1.49
N VAL A 501 -11.80 1.64 2.80
CA VAL A 501 -10.94 0.81 3.66
C VAL A 501 -11.83 0.09 4.65
N ARG A 502 -12.06 -1.22 4.44
CA ARG A 502 -13.03 -1.97 5.24
C ARG A 502 -12.56 -3.35 5.68
N ASN A 503 -13.02 -3.78 6.85
CA ASN A 503 -12.77 -5.13 7.39
C ASN A 503 -11.27 -5.49 7.51
N ASN A 504 -10.37 -4.51 7.56
CA ASN A 504 -8.95 -4.78 7.71
C ASN A 504 -8.62 -5.02 9.17
N TRP A 505 -7.59 -5.83 9.42
CA TRP A 505 -7.21 -6.24 10.76
C TRP A 505 -5.71 -6.07 11.00
N SER A 506 -5.32 -5.50 12.14
CA SER A 506 -3.92 -5.40 12.54
C SER A 506 -3.67 -5.98 13.92
N ASN A 507 -2.59 -6.73 14.05
CA ASN A 507 -2.17 -7.31 15.33
C ASN A 507 -1.71 -6.28 16.36
N TYR A 508 -1.26 -5.09 15.94
CA TYR A 508 -0.60 -4.14 16.83
C TYR A 508 -1.12 -2.69 16.70
N GLN A 509 -0.61 -1.91 15.76
CA GLN A 509 -0.77 -0.45 15.79
C GLN A 509 -2.06 0.03 15.14
N ILE A 510 -2.23 -0.11 13.82
CA ILE A 510 -3.35 0.49 13.09
C ILE A 510 -3.87 -0.46 12.01
N ALA A 511 -5.20 -0.61 11.89
CA ALA A 511 -5.83 -1.45 10.88
C ALA A 511 -6.29 -0.70 9.63
N GLY A 512 -6.84 0.50 9.75
CA GLY A 512 -7.31 1.26 8.60
C GLY A 512 -6.18 1.98 7.85
N ILE A 513 -6.12 3.30 7.98
CA ILE A 513 -5.18 4.17 7.25
C ILE A 513 -4.14 4.74 8.22
N MET A 514 -2.88 4.74 7.80
CA MET A 514 -1.80 5.47 8.47
C MET A 514 -1.26 6.57 7.57
N ILE A 515 -1.03 7.78 8.10
CA ILE A 515 -0.46 8.93 7.41
C ILE A 515 0.73 9.48 8.21
N THR A 516 1.89 9.62 7.54
CA THR A 516 3.13 10.15 8.13
C THR A 516 3.84 11.13 7.21
N ASP A 517 4.49 12.14 7.81
CA ASP A 517 5.39 13.11 7.17
C ASP A 517 4.84 13.70 5.84
N SER A 518 3.54 13.96 5.78
CA SER A 518 2.82 14.34 4.56
C SER A 518 2.42 15.83 4.53
N MET A 519 2.46 16.42 3.34
CA MET A 519 2.26 17.86 3.12
C MET A 519 1.23 18.11 2.02
N TYR A 520 0.26 18.99 2.30
CA TYR A 520 -0.83 19.33 1.38
C TYR A 520 -1.60 18.09 0.88
N LEU A 521 -2.06 17.26 1.81
CA LEU A 521 -2.83 16.05 1.49
C LEU A 521 -4.32 16.33 1.53
N ASN A 522 -5.01 16.10 0.42
CA ASN A 522 -6.47 16.23 0.32
C ASN A 522 -7.13 14.87 0.15
N LEU A 523 -7.91 14.45 1.15
CA LEU A 523 -8.67 13.21 1.22
C LEU A 523 -10.17 13.53 1.09
N GLN A 524 -10.81 13.10 0.00
CA GLN A 524 -12.23 13.35 -0.23
C GLN A 524 -13.00 12.05 -0.46
N ASN A 525 -14.20 11.96 0.11
CA ASN A 525 -15.08 10.80 -0.01
C ASN A 525 -14.39 9.49 0.42
N ILE A 526 -13.83 9.50 1.63
CA ILE A 526 -13.14 8.35 2.21
C ILE A 526 -14.10 7.62 3.14
N GLN A 527 -14.15 6.28 3.03
CA GLN A 527 -14.91 5.42 3.93
C GLN A 527 -13.95 4.47 4.66
N ILE A 528 -13.82 4.64 5.98
CA ILE A 528 -13.01 3.77 6.85
C ILE A 528 -13.98 3.01 7.77
N VAL A 529 -14.25 1.75 7.45
CA VAL A 529 -15.39 1.01 8.03
C VAL A 529 -14.99 -0.35 8.59
N ASN A 530 -15.35 -0.64 9.83
CA ASN A 530 -15.20 -1.99 10.42
C ASN A 530 -13.75 -2.52 10.43
N ASN A 531 -12.77 -1.65 10.65
CA ASN A 531 -11.37 -2.06 10.79
C ASN A 531 -11.03 -2.29 12.27
N THR A 532 -10.23 -3.31 12.57
CA THR A 532 -9.97 -3.75 13.95
C THR A 532 -8.47 -3.86 14.23
N ALA A 533 -7.97 -3.19 15.26
CA ALA A 533 -6.59 -3.37 15.72
C ALA A 533 -6.46 -3.44 17.23
N GLN A 534 -5.27 -3.80 17.70
CA GLN A 534 -4.94 -3.71 19.11
C GLN A 534 -4.93 -2.24 19.59
N ASN A 535 -4.26 -1.32 18.90
CA ASN A 535 -4.16 0.07 19.36
C ASN A 535 -5.16 1.01 18.67
N ILE A 536 -5.22 0.99 17.33
CA ILE A 536 -5.95 2.00 16.54
C ILE A 536 -6.79 1.36 15.44
N GLY A 537 -8.10 1.61 15.43
CA GLY A 537 -9.02 0.99 14.47
C GLY A 537 -9.01 1.67 13.09
N GLY A 538 -9.35 2.96 13.06
CA GLY A 538 -9.68 3.68 11.83
C GLY A 538 -8.52 4.42 11.16
N LEU A 539 -8.16 5.60 11.64
CA LEU A 539 -7.18 6.51 11.04
C LEU A 539 -6.11 6.90 12.05
N TYR A 540 -4.84 6.83 11.63
CA TYR A 540 -3.72 7.29 12.42
C TYR A 540 -2.89 8.32 11.65
N MET A 541 -2.72 9.51 12.21
CA MET A 541 -1.89 10.58 11.65
C MET A 541 -0.81 10.95 12.66
N VAL A 542 0.44 10.74 12.27
CA VAL A 542 1.59 10.90 13.18
C VAL A 542 2.78 11.51 12.46
N TYR A 543 3.50 12.38 13.16
CA TYR A 543 4.76 13.00 12.72
C TYR A 543 4.65 13.96 11.54
N ASN A 544 4.94 15.24 11.82
CA ASN A 544 5.23 16.32 10.87
C ASN A 544 4.27 16.47 9.69
N ASN A 545 2.98 16.17 9.87
CA ASN A 545 2.01 16.43 8.83
C ASN A 545 1.66 17.92 8.83
N GLU A 546 1.92 18.64 7.73
CA GLU A 546 1.74 20.10 7.72
C GLU A 546 0.28 20.52 7.52
N GLN A 547 -0.38 19.96 6.50
CA GLN A 547 -1.74 20.36 6.17
C GLN A 547 -2.54 19.20 5.56
N ILE A 548 -3.51 18.70 6.32
CA ILE A 548 -4.36 17.58 5.93
C ILE A 548 -5.83 18.01 5.89
N TYR A 549 -6.49 17.79 4.75
CA TYR A 549 -7.92 18.01 4.58
C TYR A 549 -8.63 16.66 4.40
N ILE A 550 -9.66 16.41 5.22
CA ILE A 550 -10.53 15.24 5.14
C ILE A 550 -11.96 15.73 4.92
N LYS A 551 -12.54 15.45 3.74
CA LYS A 551 -13.82 16.00 3.30
C LYS A 551 -14.80 14.90 2.90
N ASP A 552 -16.09 15.14 3.15
CA ASP A 552 -17.19 14.27 2.71
C ASP A 552 -17.00 12.79 3.11
N SER A 553 -16.46 12.54 4.31
CA SER A 553 -15.90 11.24 4.69
C SER A 553 -16.66 10.56 5.84
N GLN A 554 -16.44 9.26 5.98
CA GLN A 554 -17.12 8.41 6.96
C GLN A 554 -16.13 7.50 7.68
N ILE A 555 -16.10 7.57 9.01
CA ILE A 555 -15.27 6.73 9.88
C ILE A 555 -16.20 5.99 10.83
N LEU A 556 -16.50 4.73 10.51
CA LEU A 556 -17.63 4.00 11.08
C LEU A 556 -17.20 2.64 11.63
N LYS A 557 -17.70 2.25 12.80
CA LYS A 557 -17.61 0.86 13.29
C LYS A 557 -16.19 0.31 13.45
N ASN A 558 -15.17 1.15 13.50
CA ASN A 558 -13.81 0.70 13.72
C ASN A 558 -13.61 0.34 15.19
N GLN A 559 -12.69 -0.59 15.47
CA GLN A 559 -12.51 -1.19 16.79
C GLN A 559 -11.05 -1.14 17.23
N ALA A 560 -10.83 -0.78 18.49
CA ALA A 560 -9.52 -0.78 19.13
C ALA A 560 -9.59 -1.30 20.57
N LEU A 561 -8.51 -1.96 21.02
CA LEU A 561 -8.36 -2.40 22.40
C LEU A 561 -7.80 -1.28 23.30
N TYR A 562 -6.71 -0.60 22.91
CA TYR A 562 -5.90 0.18 23.85
C TYR A 562 -5.75 1.69 23.61
N GLN A 563 -5.99 2.25 22.41
CA GLN A 563 -5.73 3.68 22.17
C GLN A 563 -6.89 4.48 21.56
N SER A 564 -7.29 4.20 20.31
CA SER A 564 -8.38 4.95 19.67
C SER A 564 -9.08 4.13 18.61
N SER A 565 -10.40 4.02 18.69
CA SER A 565 -11.16 3.27 17.68
C SER A 565 -11.32 4.01 16.37
N GLY A 566 -11.55 5.32 16.40
CA GLY A 566 -11.82 6.12 15.22
C GLY A 566 -10.57 6.77 14.64
N VAL A 567 -10.05 7.78 15.32
CA VAL A 567 -8.94 8.62 14.85
C VAL A 567 -7.93 8.88 15.97
N GLN A 568 -6.65 8.83 15.63
CA GLN A 568 -5.59 9.27 16.51
C GLN A 568 -4.60 10.18 15.79
N MET A 569 -4.21 11.27 16.45
CA MET A 569 -3.43 12.35 15.87
C MET A 569 -2.33 12.81 16.83
N TYR A 570 -1.06 12.82 16.37
CA TYR A 570 0.07 13.38 17.12
C TYR A 570 1.00 14.19 16.21
N TYR A 571 1.47 15.34 16.68
CA TYR A 571 2.52 16.12 16.02
C TYR A 571 2.16 16.52 14.58
N ASN A 572 0.96 17.09 14.37
CA ASN A 572 0.59 17.66 13.06
C ASN A 572 0.41 19.18 13.21
N LEU A 573 0.69 19.94 12.16
CA LEU A 573 0.46 21.38 12.18
C LEU A 573 -1.04 21.67 12.03
N GLN A 574 -1.64 21.32 10.89
CA GLN A 574 -3.04 21.68 10.60
C GLN A 574 -3.87 20.51 10.08
N VAL A 575 -4.98 20.21 10.75
CA VAL A 575 -5.92 19.16 10.35
C VAL A 575 -7.35 19.70 10.26
N TYR A 576 -8.00 19.47 9.11
CA TYR A 576 -9.36 19.91 8.83
C TYR A 576 -10.25 18.73 8.49
N PHE A 577 -11.31 18.53 9.28
CA PHE A 577 -12.42 17.65 8.95
C PHE A 577 -13.62 18.47 8.51
N ASP A 578 -14.12 18.21 7.30
CA ASP A 578 -15.28 18.89 6.74
C ASP A 578 -16.32 17.85 6.28
N ASN A 579 -17.59 18.04 6.66
CA ASN A 579 -18.67 17.13 6.30
C ASN A 579 -18.34 15.65 6.61
N THR A 580 -17.78 15.37 7.78
CA THR A 580 -17.29 14.03 8.16
C THR A 580 -18.13 13.43 9.28
N THR A 581 -18.47 12.14 9.14
CA THR A 581 -19.26 11.39 10.13
C THR A 581 -18.40 10.38 10.88
N PHE A 582 -18.45 10.44 12.21
CA PHE A 582 -17.85 9.49 13.16
C PHE A 582 -18.97 8.77 13.91
N LEU A 583 -19.16 7.49 13.62
CA LEU A 583 -20.29 6.74 14.15
C LEU A 583 -19.88 5.35 14.63
N GLU A 584 -20.32 5.00 15.84
CA GLU A 584 -20.24 3.63 16.35
C GLU A 584 -18.80 3.06 16.34
N ASN A 585 -17.77 3.89 16.53
CA ASN A 585 -16.41 3.37 16.69
C ASN A 585 -16.27 2.83 18.13
N TYR A 586 -15.94 1.54 18.25
CA TYR A 586 -16.07 0.75 19.49
C TYR A 586 -14.75 0.57 20.21
N ASN A 587 -14.81 0.57 21.54
CA ASN A 587 -13.65 0.48 22.43
C ASN A 587 -13.84 -0.65 23.44
N ASP A 588 -12.85 -1.54 23.56
CA ASP A 588 -12.91 -2.65 24.51
C ASP A 588 -12.37 -2.28 25.90
N LEU A 589 -11.40 -1.37 26.03
CA LEU A 589 -10.78 -0.96 27.30
C LEU A 589 -10.80 0.56 27.55
N TYR A 590 -11.98 1.18 27.53
CA TYR A 590 -12.16 2.57 28.00
C TYR A 590 -11.39 3.63 27.19
N VAL A 591 -11.34 3.49 25.86
CA VAL A 591 -10.66 4.45 24.98
C VAL A 591 -11.59 5.42 24.27
N ASN A 592 -11.04 6.50 23.73
CA ASN A 592 -11.78 7.55 23.02
C ASN A 592 -12.03 7.17 21.56
N THR A 593 -13.00 7.81 20.91
CA THR A 593 -13.16 7.69 19.45
C THR A 593 -12.12 8.54 18.72
N ILE A 594 -11.80 9.71 19.27
CA ILE A 594 -10.81 10.63 18.72
C ILE A 594 -9.85 11.02 19.84
N THR A 595 -8.57 10.77 19.60
CA THR A 595 -7.48 11.13 20.50
C THR A 595 -6.53 12.05 19.77
N VAL A 596 -6.26 13.22 20.33
CA VAL A 596 -5.44 14.27 19.71
C VAL A 596 -4.43 14.80 20.70
N ASP A 597 -3.21 15.00 20.23
CA ASP A 597 -2.15 15.62 21.00
C ASP A 597 -1.24 16.43 20.07
N GLU A 598 -0.77 17.59 20.55
CA GLU A 598 0.17 18.49 19.88
C GLU A 598 -0.25 18.92 18.47
N GLN A 599 -1.10 19.95 18.36
CA GLN A 599 -1.55 20.51 17.07
C GLN A 599 -1.48 22.04 17.04
N GLU A 600 -1.09 22.65 15.91
CA GLU A 600 -1.28 24.11 15.74
C GLU A 600 -2.76 24.43 15.47
N LEU A 601 -3.44 23.63 14.64
CA LEU A 601 -4.83 23.84 14.31
C LEU A 601 -5.57 22.52 14.11
N LEU A 602 -6.69 22.37 14.82
CA LEU A 602 -7.67 21.32 14.59
C LEU A 602 -9.06 21.92 14.31
N SER A 603 -9.64 21.56 13.18
CA SER A 603 -10.96 22.06 12.78
C SER A 603 -11.93 20.94 12.44
N PHE A 604 -13.10 20.99 13.06
CA PHE A 604 -14.27 20.19 12.71
C PHE A 604 -15.37 21.12 12.19
N ASN A 605 -15.70 21.00 10.90
CA ASN A 605 -16.76 21.74 10.25
C ASN A 605 -17.84 20.78 9.73
N ASN A 606 -19.10 21.04 10.06
CA ASN A 606 -20.23 20.22 9.61
C ASN A 606 -20.03 18.72 9.91
N CYS A 607 -19.46 18.38 11.07
CA CYS A 607 -19.14 17.01 11.44
C CYS A 607 -20.20 16.43 12.39
N VAL A 608 -20.38 15.10 12.33
CA VAL A 608 -21.32 14.36 13.19
C VAL A 608 -20.58 13.31 13.99
N PHE A 609 -20.76 13.33 15.32
CA PHE A 609 -20.14 12.40 16.26
C PHE A 609 -21.22 11.70 17.07
N CYS A 610 -21.21 10.37 17.06
CA CYS A 610 -22.19 9.57 17.79
C CYS A 610 -21.60 8.22 18.20
N GLN A 611 -21.58 7.93 19.51
CA GLN A 611 -21.05 6.65 20.00
C GLN A 611 -22.06 5.51 19.77
N TYR A 612 -23.36 5.76 19.97
CA TYR A 612 -24.42 4.76 19.83
C TYR A 612 -25.74 5.37 19.35
N LYS A 613 -26.49 4.58 18.55
CA LYS A 613 -27.82 4.98 18.03
C LYS A 613 -28.98 4.59 18.95
N ASP A 614 -28.82 3.54 19.75
CA ASP A 614 -29.85 2.99 20.64
C ASP A 614 -29.37 3.04 22.11
N ASP A 615 -30.29 3.04 23.08
CA ASP A 615 -30.03 3.05 24.55
C ASP A 615 -29.33 1.76 25.08
N ILE A 616 -28.54 1.09 24.25
CA ILE A 616 -27.72 -0.05 24.65
C ILE A 616 -26.60 0.48 25.52
N LEU A 617 -26.70 0.20 26.83
CA LEU A 617 -25.66 0.46 27.81
C LEU A 617 -24.41 -0.37 27.46
N TYR A 618 -23.43 0.25 26.84
CA TYR A 618 -22.08 -0.31 26.73
C TYR A 618 -21.48 -0.44 28.14
N GLN A 619 -20.69 -1.48 28.38
CA GLN A 619 -20.13 -1.71 29.72
C GLN A 619 -18.91 -0.82 30.00
N ASN A 620 -18.17 -0.42 28.95
CA ASN A 620 -16.88 0.26 29.08
C ASN A 620 -16.90 1.64 28.40
N TYR A 621 -16.74 2.71 29.20
CA TYR A 621 -16.66 4.11 28.76
C TYR A 621 -15.29 4.71 29.10
N PRO A 622 -14.73 5.61 28.27
CA PRO A 622 -13.46 6.23 28.59
C PRO A 622 -13.52 7.04 29.89
N ASP A 623 -12.38 7.15 30.57
CA ASP A 623 -12.27 7.96 31.79
C ASP A 623 -12.64 9.42 31.52
N VAL A 624 -12.16 9.96 30.41
CA VAL A 624 -12.37 11.35 30.02
C VAL A 624 -12.75 11.45 28.55
N GLY A 625 -13.53 12.47 28.18
CA GLY A 625 -13.78 12.84 26.79
C GLY A 625 -14.54 11.78 26.00
N GLY A 626 -15.81 11.52 26.34
CA GLY A 626 -16.57 10.35 25.86
C GLY A 626 -16.39 9.99 24.37
N LEU A 627 -16.30 11.00 23.49
CA LEU A 627 -15.88 10.84 22.11
C LEU A 627 -14.51 11.45 21.81
N ILE A 628 -14.25 12.67 22.28
CA ILE A 628 -13.06 13.47 21.93
C ILE A 628 -12.19 13.70 23.17
N TYR A 629 -10.93 13.30 23.07
CA TYR A 629 -9.86 13.70 23.98
C TYR A 629 -8.81 14.48 23.20
N ALA A 630 -8.54 15.72 23.61
CA ALA A 630 -7.62 16.61 22.90
C ALA A 630 -6.72 17.39 23.86
N THR A 631 -5.42 17.34 23.61
CA THR A 631 -4.36 17.96 24.42
C THR A 631 -3.44 18.83 23.58
N ASP A 632 -2.92 19.90 24.19
CA ASP A 632 -1.82 20.72 23.67
C ASP A 632 -2.11 21.21 22.23
N ILE A 633 -3.22 21.97 22.07
CA ILE A 633 -3.67 22.53 20.79
C ILE A 633 -3.60 24.05 20.82
N GLN A 634 -3.07 24.70 19.78
CA GLN A 634 -3.13 26.17 19.70
C GLN A 634 -4.54 26.66 19.32
N ASP A 635 -5.06 26.26 18.16
CA ASP A 635 -6.41 26.65 17.71
C ASP A 635 -7.34 25.46 17.51
N PHE A 636 -8.44 25.40 18.28
CA PHE A 636 -9.49 24.40 18.15
C PHE A 636 -10.79 25.01 17.64
N TYR A 637 -11.25 24.57 16.46
CA TYR A 637 -12.50 25.01 15.85
C TYR A 637 -13.53 23.87 15.81
N PHE A 638 -14.74 24.13 16.29
CA PHE A 638 -15.88 23.22 16.22
C PHE A 638 -17.11 23.98 15.73
N THR A 639 -17.37 23.90 14.43
CA THR A 639 -18.33 24.76 13.73
C THR A 639 -19.41 23.92 13.06
N SER A 640 -20.67 24.34 13.16
CA SER A 640 -21.81 23.68 12.50
C SER A 640 -21.88 22.16 12.77
N SER A 641 -21.38 21.71 13.92
CA SER A 641 -21.11 20.29 14.18
C SER A 641 -22.00 19.74 15.29
N PHE A 642 -22.19 18.43 15.27
CA PHE A 642 -23.14 17.73 16.13
C PHE A 642 -22.46 16.60 16.89
N ILE A 643 -22.50 16.64 18.23
CA ILE A 643 -22.00 15.57 19.09
C ILE A 643 -23.13 15.06 19.99
N GLN A 644 -23.36 13.75 19.95
CA GLN A 644 -24.44 13.15 20.72
C GLN A 644 -24.14 11.76 21.25
N ASN A 645 -24.97 11.34 22.21
CA ASN A 645 -25.07 9.96 22.69
C ASN A 645 -23.70 9.39 23.04
N SER A 646 -23.10 9.94 24.08
CA SER A 646 -21.75 9.58 24.52
C SER A 646 -21.66 9.66 26.04
N MET A 647 -20.80 8.83 26.62
CA MET A 647 -20.55 8.86 28.06
C MET A 647 -19.06 8.74 28.41
N ALA A 648 -18.68 9.34 29.53
CA ALA A 648 -17.36 9.18 30.17
C ALA A 648 -17.52 8.82 31.65
N GLN A 649 -16.48 8.28 32.29
CA GLN A 649 -16.54 7.91 33.72
C GLN A 649 -16.24 9.07 34.66
N GLN A 650 -15.36 9.99 34.24
CA GLN A 650 -14.84 11.06 35.09
C GLN A 650 -15.16 12.43 34.53
N ASN A 651 -14.69 12.79 33.33
CA ASN A 651 -14.76 14.17 32.85
C ASN A 651 -15.12 14.30 31.37
N GLY A 652 -16.02 15.22 31.01
CA GLY A 652 -16.30 15.54 29.60
C GLY A 652 -17.05 14.42 28.89
N GLY A 653 -18.36 14.29 29.12
CA GLY A 653 -19.16 13.20 28.53
C GLY A 653 -19.19 13.18 26.99
N GLY A 654 -18.91 14.31 26.33
CA GLY A 654 -18.61 14.38 24.90
C GLY A 654 -17.14 14.67 24.60
N ALA A 655 -16.59 15.73 25.19
CA ALA A 655 -15.22 16.18 24.91
C ALA A 655 -14.45 16.59 26.17
N TYR A 656 -13.15 16.27 26.19
CA TYR A 656 -12.19 16.71 27.18
C TYR A 656 -11.05 17.47 26.49
N LEU A 657 -10.91 18.76 26.80
CA LEU A 657 -9.93 19.67 26.22
C LEU A 657 -8.93 20.13 27.29
N TYR A 658 -7.64 19.91 27.07
CA TYR A 658 -6.58 20.21 28.02
C TYR A 658 -5.45 21.00 27.34
N LYS A 659 -5.07 22.14 27.94
CA LYS A 659 -4.10 23.08 27.36
C LYS A 659 -4.40 23.41 25.91
N VAL A 660 -5.50 24.13 25.70
CA VAL A 660 -5.85 24.63 24.38
C VAL A 660 -5.81 26.15 24.40
N ASP A 661 -5.03 26.81 23.55
CA ASP A 661 -4.88 28.27 23.65
C ASP A 661 -6.20 28.97 23.28
N ASN A 662 -6.73 28.69 22.09
CA ASN A 662 -7.96 29.27 21.58
C ASN A 662 -8.99 28.19 21.20
N ILE A 663 -10.20 28.32 21.74
CA ILE A 663 -11.33 27.42 21.48
C ILE A 663 -12.48 28.24 20.88
N TYR A 664 -12.94 27.82 19.70
CA TYR A 664 -14.08 28.42 19.00
C TYR A 664 -15.15 27.36 18.74
N ILE A 665 -16.33 27.54 19.34
CA ILE A 665 -17.49 26.66 19.15
C ILE A 665 -18.63 27.49 18.58
N ASN A 666 -19.02 27.22 17.34
CA ASN A 666 -20.03 28.03 16.64
C ASN A 666 -21.10 27.13 16.02
N ASP A 667 -22.36 27.55 16.07
CA ASP A 667 -23.48 26.90 15.36
C ASP A 667 -23.60 25.40 15.64
N SER A 668 -23.22 24.94 16.84
CA SER A 668 -23.01 23.52 17.14
C SER A 668 -23.95 23.03 18.22
N THR A 669 -24.23 21.72 18.22
CA THR A 669 -25.11 21.10 19.22
C THR A 669 -24.46 19.92 19.92
N PHE A 670 -24.63 19.90 21.24
CA PHE A 670 -24.13 18.92 22.18
C PHE A 670 -25.34 18.30 22.88
N ASN A 671 -25.67 17.04 22.58
CA ASN A 671 -26.92 16.43 23.04
C ASN A 671 -26.71 15.07 23.73
N ASN A 672 -27.34 14.86 24.88
CA ASN A 672 -27.34 13.57 25.59
C ASN A 672 -25.92 13.07 25.91
N LEU A 673 -25.12 13.93 26.55
CA LEU A 673 -23.74 13.66 26.94
C LEU A 673 -23.66 13.50 28.46
N LYS A 674 -23.06 12.40 28.93
CA LYS A 674 -23.15 12.05 30.35
C LYS A 674 -21.79 11.68 30.94
N VAL A 675 -21.57 12.11 32.18
CA VAL A 675 -20.55 11.53 33.06
C VAL A 675 -21.26 10.62 34.05
N ILE A 676 -20.98 9.33 34.01
CA ILE A 676 -21.66 8.31 34.82
C ILE A 676 -20.71 7.65 35.83
N GLN A 677 -21.26 7.37 37.02
CA GLN A 677 -20.51 6.88 38.16
C GLN A 677 -20.37 5.36 38.17
N GLN A 678 -19.13 4.86 38.11
CA GLN A 678 -18.80 3.46 38.40
C GLN A 678 -18.02 3.29 39.73
N GLU A 679 -17.21 4.28 40.14
CA GLU A 679 -16.46 4.25 41.41
C GLU A 679 -16.73 5.47 42.31
N ILE A 680 -16.72 5.27 43.63
CA ILE A 680 -17.16 6.26 44.64
C ILE A 680 -16.11 7.36 44.91
N GLN A 681 -14.86 7.19 44.47
CA GLN A 681 -13.72 8.02 44.91
C GLN A 681 -13.30 9.15 43.97
N ASN A 682 -13.78 9.21 42.72
CA ASN A 682 -13.30 10.20 41.75
C ASN A 682 -14.27 11.38 41.57
N GLU A 683 -13.71 12.58 41.48
CA GLU A 683 -14.47 13.79 41.23
C GLU A 683 -14.89 13.87 39.73
N GLN A 684 -16.18 14.14 39.48
CA GLN A 684 -16.81 13.94 38.17
C GLN A 684 -17.43 15.22 37.59
N TYR A 685 -16.93 15.67 36.44
CA TYR A 685 -17.13 17.05 35.97
C TYR A 685 -17.46 17.16 34.47
N GLY A 686 -18.27 18.17 34.09
CA GLY A 686 -18.46 18.55 32.68
C GLY A 686 -19.22 17.49 31.88
N GLY A 687 -20.55 17.44 31.99
CA GLY A 687 -21.34 16.40 31.32
C GLY A 687 -21.25 16.46 29.80
N GLY A 688 -21.16 17.66 29.22
CA GLY A 688 -20.90 17.87 27.79
C GLY A 688 -19.42 18.03 27.48
N ILE A 689 -18.85 19.17 27.87
CA ILE A 689 -17.44 19.51 27.62
C ILE A 689 -16.75 19.83 28.95
N TYR A 690 -15.57 19.27 29.12
CA TYR A 690 -14.62 19.65 30.15
C TYR A 690 -13.45 20.40 29.52
N ILE A 691 -13.17 21.62 29.99
CA ILE A 691 -12.03 22.44 29.55
C ILE A 691 -11.13 22.68 30.77
N ASN A 692 -9.90 22.19 30.72
CA ASN A 692 -8.98 22.28 31.85
C ASN A 692 -8.22 23.61 31.91
N THR A 693 -7.75 24.10 30.77
CA THR A 693 -6.96 25.34 30.66
C THR A 693 -7.10 25.87 29.24
N ALA A 694 -7.45 27.15 29.11
CA ALA A 694 -7.43 27.86 27.84
C ALA A 694 -7.15 29.36 28.02
N GLU A 695 -6.56 29.99 27.01
CA GLU A 695 -6.40 31.45 26.99
C GLU A 695 -7.70 32.13 26.58
N TYR A 696 -8.35 31.59 25.54
CA TYR A 696 -9.56 32.13 24.97
C TYR A 696 -10.59 31.03 24.66
N LEU A 697 -11.82 31.23 25.10
CA LEU A 697 -12.98 30.42 24.76
C LEU A 697 -14.08 31.33 24.21
N GLU A 698 -14.60 30.99 23.04
CA GLU A 698 -15.76 31.61 22.43
C GLU A 698 -16.78 30.55 22.00
N ILE A 699 -18.00 30.68 22.50
CA ILE A 699 -19.15 29.84 22.15
C ILE A 699 -20.24 30.74 21.60
N ASN A 700 -20.64 30.57 20.34
CA ASN A 700 -21.71 31.34 19.71
C ASN A 700 -22.78 30.42 19.12
N ASN A 701 -24.04 30.87 19.20
CA ASN A 701 -25.19 30.23 18.53
C ASN A 701 -25.25 28.70 18.71
N SER A 702 -24.95 28.21 19.92
CA SER A 702 -24.77 26.78 20.18
C SER A 702 -25.77 26.26 21.20
N THR A 703 -26.09 24.97 21.11
CA THR A 703 -27.08 24.33 21.98
C THR A 703 -26.45 23.20 22.79
N PHE A 704 -26.62 23.23 24.10
CA PHE A 704 -26.25 22.16 25.02
C PHE A 704 -27.53 21.60 25.64
N LYS A 705 -27.83 20.33 25.35
CA LYS A 705 -29.08 19.70 25.73
C LYS A 705 -28.88 18.34 26.39
N ASN A 706 -29.66 18.05 27.43
CA ASN A 706 -29.69 16.75 28.10
C ASN A 706 -28.32 16.28 28.62
N CYS A 707 -27.43 17.21 28.97
CA CYS A 707 -26.11 16.86 29.47
C CYS A 707 -26.13 16.64 31.00
N TYR A 708 -25.39 15.64 31.48
CA TYR A 708 -25.38 15.27 32.90
C TYR A 708 -23.96 15.11 33.46
N SER A 709 -23.70 15.71 34.61
CA SER A 709 -22.53 15.38 35.44
C SER A 709 -22.92 15.12 36.89
N TYR A 710 -22.07 14.41 37.62
CA TYR A 710 -22.36 14.07 39.01
C TYR A 710 -22.06 15.23 39.96
N LEU A 711 -20.91 15.89 39.86
CA LEU A 711 -20.54 16.98 40.78
C LEU A 711 -20.73 18.37 40.17
N LYS A 712 -20.11 18.68 39.03
CA LYS A 712 -20.01 20.07 38.57
C LYS A 712 -20.22 20.20 37.07
N GLY A 713 -20.98 21.21 36.65
CA GLY A 713 -21.15 21.59 35.24
C GLY A 713 -21.84 20.51 34.41
N GLY A 714 -23.17 20.45 34.43
CA GLY A 714 -23.91 19.43 33.68
C GLY A 714 -23.66 19.51 32.17
N ALA A 715 -23.46 20.71 31.60
CA ALA A 715 -23.05 20.90 30.21
C ALA A 715 -21.56 21.27 30.10
N LEU A 716 -21.14 22.35 30.75
CA LEU A 716 -19.78 22.90 30.64
C LEU A 716 -19.10 22.93 32.00
N TYR A 717 -17.88 22.42 32.03
CA TYR A 717 -16.94 22.64 33.13
C TYR A 717 -15.73 23.40 32.63
N LEU A 718 -15.51 24.60 33.15
CA LEU A 718 -14.47 25.52 32.74
C LEU A 718 -13.49 25.72 33.89
N TYR A 719 -12.30 25.13 33.75
CA TYR A 719 -11.20 25.29 34.69
C TYR A 719 -10.15 26.22 34.09
N GLN A 720 -9.66 27.16 34.90
CA GLN A 720 -8.50 28.01 34.57
C GLN A 720 -8.54 28.78 33.23
N VAL A 721 -9.69 28.90 32.58
CA VAL A 721 -9.84 29.65 31.32
C VAL A 721 -9.58 31.15 31.59
N THR A 722 -8.89 31.86 30.69
CA THR A 722 -8.54 33.27 30.93
C THR A 722 -9.64 34.21 30.46
N THR A 723 -10.08 34.05 29.21
CA THR A 723 -11.20 34.80 28.63
C THR A 723 -12.28 33.83 28.17
N THR A 724 -13.52 34.04 28.59
CA THR A 724 -14.69 33.26 28.18
C THR A 724 -15.76 34.18 27.61
N LYS A 725 -16.19 33.91 26.37
CA LYS A 725 -17.34 34.55 25.73
C LYS A 725 -18.36 33.48 25.37
N ILE A 726 -19.60 33.66 25.80
CA ILE A 726 -20.71 32.80 25.41
C ILE A 726 -21.84 33.71 24.95
N ASN A 727 -22.24 33.59 23.69
CA ASN A 727 -23.26 34.41 23.08
C ASN A 727 -24.36 33.56 22.42
N ASP A 728 -25.59 34.05 22.44
CA ASP A 728 -26.72 33.55 21.64
C ASP A 728 -26.95 32.04 21.77
N SER A 729 -26.74 31.46 22.96
CA SER A 729 -26.67 30.01 23.16
C SER A 729 -27.73 29.49 24.13
N LEU A 730 -28.19 28.25 23.88
CA LEU A 730 -29.23 27.58 24.65
C LEU A 730 -28.65 26.45 25.52
N PHE A 731 -28.98 26.48 26.80
CA PHE A 731 -28.69 25.41 27.77
C PHE A 731 -30.01 24.83 28.28
N GLU A 732 -30.39 23.66 27.79
CA GLU A 732 -31.69 23.03 28.06
C GLU A 732 -31.54 21.65 28.70
N ASP A 733 -32.34 21.35 29.73
CA ASP A 733 -32.43 20.02 30.37
C ASP A 733 -31.08 19.50 30.93
N ASN A 734 -30.13 20.40 31.21
CA ASN A 734 -28.80 20.04 31.72
C ASN A 734 -28.79 19.93 33.24
N LYS A 735 -28.13 18.91 33.78
CA LYS A 735 -28.19 18.60 35.21
C LYS A 735 -26.82 18.25 35.79
N SER A 736 -26.51 18.88 36.90
CA SER A 736 -25.60 18.30 37.90
C SER A 736 -26.45 17.58 38.94
N LYS A 737 -25.96 16.52 39.59
CA LYS A 737 -26.78 15.65 40.48
C LYS A 737 -27.72 16.46 41.39
N PHE A 738 -29.02 16.32 41.19
CA PHE A 738 -30.03 17.07 41.94
C PHE A 738 -31.23 16.17 42.24
N ILE A 739 -31.63 16.13 43.52
CA ILE A 739 -32.79 15.35 43.97
C ILE A 739 -33.94 16.32 44.24
N GLU A 740 -34.89 16.36 43.30
CA GLU A 740 -35.99 17.33 43.29
C GLU A 740 -36.97 17.16 44.45
N ASN A 741 -37.38 15.91 44.74
CA ASN A 741 -38.44 15.64 45.71
C ASN A 741 -37.94 15.38 47.14
N MET A 742 -36.73 15.82 47.47
CA MET A 742 -36.12 15.63 48.79
C MET A 742 -36.21 16.91 49.61
N SER A 743 -36.72 16.82 50.83
CA SER A 743 -36.81 17.96 51.74
C SER A 743 -35.41 18.46 52.11
N ILE A 744 -35.25 19.77 52.28
CA ILE A 744 -33.98 20.35 52.79
C ILE A 744 -33.58 19.77 54.16
N TYR A 745 -34.53 19.23 54.94
CA TYR A 745 -34.27 18.57 56.21
C TYR A 745 -33.72 17.15 56.07
N GLU A 746 -33.87 16.53 54.90
CA GLU A 746 -33.35 15.20 54.57
C GLU A 746 -31.95 15.30 53.93
N LYS A 747 -31.59 16.48 53.40
CA LYS A 747 -30.29 16.81 52.79
C LYS A 747 -29.24 17.15 53.86
N ASN A 748 -28.77 16.13 54.57
CA ASN A 748 -27.68 16.26 55.55
C ASN A 748 -26.31 15.87 54.92
N ASP A 749 -25.31 15.55 55.73
CA ASP A 749 -23.90 15.34 55.38
C ASP A 749 -23.64 14.35 54.22
N TRP A 750 -24.55 13.40 53.94
CA TRP A 750 -24.41 12.46 52.81
C TRP A 750 -24.89 13.02 51.47
N TYR A 751 -25.61 14.15 51.46
CA TYR A 751 -26.17 14.72 50.25
C TYR A 751 -25.08 15.41 49.41
N THR A 752 -25.00 15.05 48.14
CA THR A 752 -24.00 15.58 47.22
C THR A 752 -24.30 17.04 46.89
N ILE A 753 -23.37 17.93 47.20
CA ILE A 753 -23.43 19.34 46.83
C ILE A 753 -22.95 19.49 45.38
N SER A 754 -23.84 19.20 44.44
CA SER A 754 -23.55 19.45 43.03
C SER A 754 -23.65 20.93 42.68
N GLN A 755 -22.89 21.39 41.70
CA GLN A 755 -22.70 22.80 41.42
C GLN A 755 -22.83 23.09 39.91
N GLY A 756 -23.54 24.16 39.53
CA GLY A 756 -23.66 24.59 38.15
C GLY A 756 -24.39 23.56 37.27
N GLY A 757 -25.72 23.60 37.20
CA GLY A 757 -26.49 22.58 36.50
C GLY A 757 -26.24 22.54 35.00
N SER A 758 -25.93 23.69 34.39
CA SER A 758 -25.40 23.78 33.02
C SER A 758 -23.92 24.16 33.03
N ILE A 759 -23.56 25.31 33.61
CA ILE A 759 -22.19 25.82 33.56
C ILE A 759 -21.58 25.84 34.96
N TYR A 760 -20.39 25.28 35.09
CA TYR A 760 -19.56 25.51 36.26
C TYR A 760 -18.22 26.07 35.82
N TYR A 761 -17.82 27.18 36.44
CA TYR A 761 -16.55 27.85 36.17
C TYR A 761 -15.76 27.94 37.47
N GLU A 762 -14.50 27.49 37.47
CA GLU A 762 -13.61 27.69 38.62
C GLU A 762 -12.16 28.03 38.28
N LYS A 763 -11.53 28.70 39.26
CA LYS A 763 -10.11 29.01 39.27
C LYS A 763 -9.48 28.63 40.62
N GLN A 764 -8.32 27.99 40.59
CA GLN A 764 -7.45 27.83 41.76
C GLN A 764 -6.51 29.02 41.93
N TYR A 765 -6.32 29.44 43.17
CA TYR A 765 -5.39 30.51 43.56
C TYR A 765 -3.93 30.14 43.26
N LYS A 766 -3.22 30.98 42.50
CA LYS A 766 -1.76 30.93 42.34
C LYS A 766 -1.14 32.24 42.80
N LYS A 767 -0.15 32.17 43.70
CA LYS A 767 0.40 33.28 44.49
C LYS A 767 1.08 34.42 43.68
N ASN A 768 1.18 34.32 42.34
CA ASN A 768 2.10 35.12 41.51
C ASN A 768 1.53 35.65 40.16
N TYR A 769 0.22 35.72 39.93
CA TYR A 769 -0.31 36.20 38.63
C TYR A 769 -1.29 37.38 38.78
N ASN A 770 -0.91 38.56 38.28
CA ASN A 770 -1.81 39.70 38.01
C ASN A 770 -2.55 39.54 36.67
N VAL A 771 -3.03 38.33 36.35
CA VAL A 771 -3.76 38.08 35.09
C VAL A 771 -5.22 38.51 35.29
N LEU A 772 -5.75 39.31 34.36
CA LEU A 772 -7.16 39.69 34.33
C LEU A 772 -7.97 38.56 33.71
N PHE A 773 -8.97 38.06 34.44
CA PHE A 773 -9.91 37.06 33.94
C PHE A 773 -11.18 37.73 33.44
N SER A 774 -11.62 37.41 32.23
CA SER A 774 -12.77 38.09 31.61
C SER A 774 -13.86 37.10 31.23
N ILE A 775 -15.07 37.29 31.74
CA ILE A 775 -16.26 36.51 31.39
C ILE A 775 -17.31 37.43 30.77
N TYR A 776 -17.73 37.10 29.55
CA TYR A 776 -18.79 37.80 28.83
C TYR A 776 -19.90 36.80 28.49
N LEU A 777 -21.11 37.03 29.03
CA LEU A 777 -22.28 36.19 28.79
C LEU A 777 -23.40 37.05 28.22
N THR A 778 -23.80 36.78 26.97
CA THR A 778 -24.79 37.61 26.26
C THR A 778 -25.87 36.75 25.62
N ASN A 779 -27.15 37.13 25.75
CA ASN A 779 -28.26 36.45 25.07
C ASN A 779 -28.29 34.94 25.32
N LEU A 780 -28.24 34.51 26.59
CA LEU A 780 -28.22 33.09 26.93
C LEU A 780 -29.57 32.65 27.49
N GLU A 781 -29.98 31.44 27.17
CA GLU A 781 -31.18 30.82 27.72
C GLU A 781 -30.85 29.58 28.54
N PHE A 782 -31.31 29.55 29.79
CA PHE A 782 -31.20 28.39 30.68
C PHE A 782 -32.60 27.84 30.96
N ARG A 783 -32.87 26.63 30.50
CA ARG A 783 -34.19 25.98 30.59
C ARG A 783 -34.09 24.63 31.28
N ASN A 784 -34.94 24.39 32.29
CA ASN A 784 -35.05 23.12 33.00
C ASN A 784 -33.72 22.61 33.63
N SER A 785 -32.77 23.50 33.89
CA SER A 785 -31.46 23.11 34.44
C SER A 785 -31.49 22.95 35.95
N SER A 786 -30.73 22.00 36.50
CA SER A 786 -30.74 21.77 37.94
C SER A 786 -29.38 21.37 38.53
N ALA A 787 -29.11 21.84 39.75
CA ALA A 787 -27.98 21.45 40.58
C ALA A 787 -28.31 21.74 42.04
N SER A 788 -27.54 21.26 43.01
CA SER A 788 -27.71 21.69 44.40
C SER A 788 -27.42 23.19 44.56
N SER A 789 -26.40 23.70 43.89
CA SER A 789 -25.96 25.09 43.99
C SER A 789 -25.74 25.70 42.60
N GLY A 790 -26.55 26.71 42.25
CA GLY A 790 -26.52 27.35 40.92
C GLY A 790 -27.13 26.44 39.84
N GLY A 791 -28.46 26.36 39.78
CA GLY A 791 -29.17 25.42 38.90
C GLY A 791 -28.92 25.65 37.41
N GLY A 792 -28.71 26.90 37.00
CA GLY A 792 -28.21 27.25 35.67
C GLY A 792 -26.69 27.27 35.64
N ALA A 793 -26.07 28.15 36.42
CA ALA A 793 -24.61 28.30 36.46
C ALA A 793 -24.04 28.63 37.84
N LEU A 794 -22.79 28.22 38.08
CA LEU A 794 -22.01 28.67 39.23
C LEU A 794 -20.62 29.14 38.78
N ILE A 795 -20.25 30.36 39.17
CA ILE A 795 -18.97 30.99 38.88
C ILE A 795 -18.19 31.15 40.19
N ASN A 796 -17.02 30.51 40.25
CA ASN A 796 -16.21 30.36 41.45
C ASN A 796 -14.82 31.02 41.29
N PHE A 797 -14.64 32.18 41.92
CA PHE A 797 -13.38 32.93 41.90
C PHE A 797 -12.73 33.01 43.28
N PRO A 798 -11.39 32.82 43.39
CA PRO A 798 -10.65 33.08 44.61
C PRO A 798 -10.85 34.53 45.11
N PRO A 799 -10.90 34.77 46.43
CA PRO A 799 -11.24 36.08 47.02
C PRO A 799 -10.39 37.29 46.57
N ASP A 800 -9.15 37.06 46.14
CA ASP A 800 -8.16 38.09 45.75
C ASP A 800 -7.91 38.16 44.22
N SER A 801 -8.81 37.62 43.40
CA SER A 801 -8.62 37.57 41.94
C SER A 801 -9.00 38.87 41.26
N ASN A 802 -8.26 39.28 40.21
CA ASN A 802 -8.66 40.38 39.32
C ASN A 802 -9.53 39.83 38.18
N PHE A 803 -10.79 40.25 38.11
CA PHE A 803 -11.75 39.75 37.12
C PHE A 803 -12.64 40.87 36.56
N LEU A 804 -13.10 40.67 35.32
CA LEU A 804 -14.10 41.44 34.63
C LEU A 804 -15.24 40.48 34.25
N ILE A 805 -16.46 40.77 34.69
CA ILE A 805 -17.64 39.96 34.35
C ILE A 805 -18.70 40.88 33.77
N GLU A 806 -19.10 40.61 32.54
CA GLU A 806 -20.17 41.29 31.83
C GLU A 806 -21.27 40.27 31.49
N ILE A 807 -22.48 40.59 31.91
CA ILE A 807 -23.66 39.74 31.71
C ILE A 807 -24.75 40.60 31.11
N ASN A 808 -25.36 40.13 30.02
CA ASN A 808 -26.39 40.87 29.30
C ASN A 808 -27.46 39.90 28.79
N ASN A 809 -28.73 40.22 29.06
CA ASN A 809 -29.90 39.50 28.53
C ASN A 809 -29.84 37.98 28.75
N ILE A 810 -29.96 37.54 30.00
CA ILE A 810 -29.97 36.11 30.36
C ILE A 810 -31.39 35.68 30.72
N LEU A 811 -31.95 34.74 29.97
CA LEU A 811 -33.26 34.14 30.22
C LEU A 811 -33.11 32.91 31.12
N VAL A 812 -33.94 32.84 32.17
CA VAL A 812 -34.00 31.66 33.05
C VAL A 812 -35.44 31.15 33.18
N GLU A 813 -35.64 29.87 32.85
CA GLU A 813 -36.92 29.19 32.88
C GLU A 813 -36.81 27.81 33.53
N ASN A 814 -37.66 27.51 34.52
CA ASN A 814 -37.77 26.21 35.20
C ASN A 814 -36.47 25.64 35.81
N CYS A 815 -35.46 26.48 36.05
CA CYS A 815 -34.24 26.11 36.73
C CYS A 815 -34.49 25.87 38.23
N LYS A 816 -33.82 24.88 38.80
CA LYS A 816 -34.01 24.44 40.19
C LYS A 816 -32.69 24.30 40.91
N ALA A 817 -32.61 24.83 42.13
CA ALA A 817 -31.47 24.59 43.01
C ALA A 817 -31.82 24.70 44.49
N ASP A 818 -31.03 24.06 45.36
CA ASP A 818 -31.19 24.19 46.80
C ASP A 818 -30.91 25.63 47.24
N ILE A 819 -29.84 26.24 46.73
CA ILE A 819 -29.45 27.63 47.00
C ILE A 819 -29.50 28.47 45.74
N GLY A 820 -30.53 29.31 45.61
CA GLY A 820 -30.70 30.24 44.49
C GLY A 820 -30.83 29.52 43.15
N TYR A 821 -31.97 29.63 42.48
CA TYR A 821 -32.32 28.67 41.42
C TYR A 821 -31.47 28.71 40.16
N ALA A 822 -30.91 29.86 39.78
CA ALA A 822 -30.25 29.98 38.48
C ALA A 822 -28.74 30.21 38.60
N PHE A 823 -28.32 31.37 39.11
CA PHE A 823 -26.91 31.77 39.11
C PHE A 823 -26.34 31.86 40.51
N ARG A 824 -25.10 31.38 40.67
CA ARG A 824 -24.36 31.57 41.91
C ARG A 824 -22.96 32.08 41.67
N PHE A 825 -22.56 33.08 42.43
CA PHE A 825 -21.24 33.70 42.35
C PHE A 825 -20.53 33.59 43.71
N LEU A 826 -19.37 32.92 43.72
CA LEU A 826 -18.51 32.78 44.88
C LEU A 826 -17.22 33.56 44.66
N GLY A 827 -16.81 34.35 45.65
CA GLY A 827 -15.71 35.33 45.53
C GLY A 827 -16.04 36.67 46.18
N SER A 828 -15.20 37.68 45.92
CA SER A 828 -15.37 39.05 46.41
C SER A 828 -15.80 39.94 45.25
N TYR A 829 -17.08 40.34 45.20
CA TYR A 829 -17.64 41.14 44.11
C TYR A 829 -18.00 42.55 44.59
N GLU A 830 -17.87 43.54 43.71
CA GLU A 830 -18.31 44.91 43.97
C GLU A 830 -19.83 44.99 44.08
N LYS A 831 -20.35 45.91 44.90
CA LYS A 831 -21.81 46.10 45.05
C LYS A 831 -22.53 46.46 43.74
N GLN A 832 -21.84 47.15 42.83
CA GLN A 832 -22.41 47.53 41.54
C GLN A 832 -22.70 46.30 40.67
N PHE A 833 -21.91 45.23 40.79
CA PHE A 833 -22.14 43.98 40.07
C PHE A 833 -23.49 43.33 40.43
N GLU A 834 -23.89 43.38 41.71
CA GLU A 834 -25.20 42.87 42.13
C GLU A 834 -26.37 43.66 41.47
N GLN A 835 -26.21 44.97 41.25
CA GLN A 835 -27.22 45.77 40.57
C GLN A 835 -27.34 45.38 39.09
N THR A 836 -26.20 45.23 38.41
CA THR A 836 -26.16 44.77 37.01
C THR A 836 -26.87 43.42 36.85
N LEU A 837 -26.63 42.45 37.75
CA LEU A 837 -27.28 41.14 37.70
C LEU A 837 -28.82 41.23 37.77
N LYS A 838 -29.38 42.18 38.55
CA LYS A 838 -30.85 42.35 38.69
C LYS A 838 -31.49 42.84 37.40
N GLU A 839 -30.78 43.66 36.62
CA GLU A 839 -31.30 44.23 35.38
C GLU A 839 -31.15 43.28 34.19
N GLN A 840 -30.15 42.39 34.24
CA GLN A 840 -29.74 41.58 33.10
C GLN A 840 -30.22 40.12 33.15
N ILE A 841 -30.63 39.60 34.30
CA ILE A 841 -31.22 38.26 34.43
C ILE A 841 -32.74 38.36 34.43
N ILE A 842 -33.35 37.82 33.37
CA ILE A 842 -34.78 37.77 33.13
C ILE A 842 -35.33 36.42 33.63
N ASP A 843 -36.10 36.46 34.70
CA ASP A 843 -36.70 35.29 35.36
C ASP A 843 -38.18 35.16 34.97
N VAL A 844 -38.54 34.09 34.25
CA VAL A 844 -39.79 34.08 33.48
C VAL A 844 -40.79 33.01 33.91
N ASN A 845 -40.37 31.87 34.49
CA ASN A 845 -41.31 30.77 34.79
C ASN A 845 -40.79 29.78 35.85
N ASN A 846 -41.62 29.51 36.89
CA ASN A 846 -41.54 28.34 37.80
C ASN A 846 -40.14 27.94 38.33
N ASN A 847 -39.21 28.90 38.41
CA ASN A 847 -37.89 28.65 38.93
C ASN A 847 -37.92 28.46 40.47
N GLN A 848 -37.14 27.51 41.01
CA GLN A 848 -37.26 27.10 42.43
C GLN A 848 -35.94 27.09 43.17
N GLY A 849 -35.80 28.03 44.11
CA GLY A 849 -34.74 28.06 45.12
C GLY A 849 -35.30 27.60 46.47
N TYR A 850 -34.82 26.49 47.02
CA TYR A 850 -35.43 25.90 48.23
C TYR A 850 -35.07 26.68 49.51
N ILE A 851 -33.86 27.22 49.60
CA ILE A 851 -33.42 28.06 50.72
C ILE A 851 -33.75 29.53 50.45
N LEU A 852 -33.23 30.07 49.34
CA LEU A 852 -33.43 31.46 48.93
C LEU A 852 -34.55 31.53 47.87
N LYS A 853 -35.80 31.58 48.35
CA LYS A 853 -36.98 31.68 47.50
C LYS A 853 -36.98 33.01 46.72
N ASN A 854 -37.39 32.96 45.45
CA ASN A 854 -37.56 34.13 44.57
C ASN A 854 -36.28 34.97 44.34
N LYS A 855 -35.09 34.35 44.42
CA LYS A 855 -33.82 34.96 44.01
C LYS A 855 -33.21 34.22 42.81
N PRO A 856 -33.18 34.84 41.62
CA PRO A 856 -32.62 34.20 40.42
C PRO A 856 -31.12 34.03 40.50
N PHE A 857 -30.44 34.90 41.23
CA PHE A 857 -29.02 34.77 41.50
C PHE A 857 -28.72 34.92 42.99
N PHE A 858 -27.58 34.38 43.41
CA PHE A 858 -27.04 34.54 44.75
C PHE A 858 -25.54 34.80 44.69
N ILE A 859 -25.09 35.87 45.35
CA ILE A 859 -23.68 36.16 45.57
C ILE A 859 -23.40 35.81 47.03
N ASN A 860 -22.27 35.14 47.30
CA ASN A 860 -21.74 34.76 48.63
C ASN A 860 -22.09 33.31 49.08
N TYR A 861 -21.67 32.98 50.30
CA TYR A 861 -21.91 31.70 50.97
C TYR A 861 -23.28 31.73 51.66
N ALA A 862 -24.03 30.64 51.57
CA ALA A 862 -25.27 30.46 52.31
C ALA A 862 -24.97 30.16 53.78
N ASP A 863 -25.99 30.29 54.63
CA ASP A 863 -25.83 29.94 56.03
C ASP A 863 -25.54 28.42 56.16
N ASN A 864 -24.76 28.02 57.17
CA ASN A 864 -24.14 26.68 57.29
C ASN A 864 -23.09 26.28 56.23
N GLU A 865 -22.72 27.14 55.30
CA GLU A 865 -21.56 26.88 54.43
C GLU A 865 -20.29 27.50 55.00
N TYR A 866 -19.31 26.65 55.31
CA TYR A 866 -18.00 27.08 55.76
C TYR A 866 -17.00 26.99 54.60
N GLN A 867 -16.08 27.96 54.57
CA GLN A 867 -15.03 28.02 53.57
C GLN A 867 -13.93 27.03 53.93
N ILE A 868 -13.55 26.15 53.00
CA ILE A 868 -12.57 25.08 53.26
C ILE A 868 -11.16 25.65 53.44
N ASP A 869 -10.79 26.62 52.61
CA ASP A 869 -9.49 27.32 52.65
C ASP A 869 -9.74 28.81 52.39
N SER A 870 -9.17 29.69 53.23
CA SER A 870 -9.30 31.14 53.10
C SER A 870 -8.81 31.70 51.77
N LYS A 871 -7.96 30.96 51.03
CA LYS A 871 -7.45 31.33 49.70
C LYS A 871 -8.30 30.84 48.53
N THR A 872 -9.27 29.97 48.79
CA THR A 872 -10.14 29.40 47.75
C THR A 872 -11.58 29.81 48.01
N SER A 873 -12.43 29.76 46.99
CA SER A 873 -13.86 29.97 47.20
C SER A 873 -14.65 28.65 47.31
N GLN A 874 -13.94 27.54 47.58
CA GLN A 874 -14.54 26.23 47.82
C GLN A 874 -15.18 26.19 49.21
N PHE A 875 -16.31 25.49 49.31
CA PHE A 875 -17.11 25.41 50.53
C PHE A 875 -17.60 23.99 50.79
N GLN A 876 -17.90 23.72 52.05
CA GLN A 876 -18.65 22.57 52.49
C GLN A 876 -19.78 23.02 53.41
N VAL A 877 -20.80 22.17 53.57
CA VAL A 877 -21.85 22.37 54.57
C VAL A 877 -21.41 21.84 55.92
N CYS A 878 -21.89 22.46 57.00
CA CYS A 878 -21.65 21.98 58.35
C CYS A 878 -22.18 20.56 58.55
N GLU A 879 -21.35 19.71 59.17
CA GLU A 879 -21.75 18.37 59.59
C GLU A 879 -22.90 18.39 60.62
N SER A 880 -23.55 17.26 60.77
CA SER A 880 -24.51 16.99 61.84
C SER A 880 -23.93 17.39 63.21
N ASN A 881 -24.76 18.00 64.08
CA ASN A 881 -24.36 18.53 65.38
C ASN A 881 -23.44 19.77 65.34
N ARG A 882 -23.27 20.41 64.17
CA ARG A 882 -22.58 21.70 64.02
C ARG A 882 -23.43 22.70 63.25
N TYR A 883 -23.10 23.99 63.37
CA TYR A 883 -23.82 25.07 62.68
C TYR A 883 -22.94 26.32 62.43
N LEU A 884 -23.41 27.19 61.53
CA LEU A 884 -22.89 28.53 61.30
C LEU A 884 -24.04 29.51 61.06
N ILE A 885 -24.10 30.56 61.87
CA ILE A 885 -25.11 31.63 61.74
C ILE A 885 -24.88 32.47 60.47
N GLN A 886 -23.64 32.53 60.00
CA GLN A 886 -23.26 33.26 58.80
C GLN A 886 -22.28 32.41 58.01
N GLY A 887 -22.53 32.24 56.71
CA GLY A 887 -21.62 31.55 55.80
C GLY A 887 -20.25 32.23 55.70
N LYS A 888 -19.27 31.52 55.11
CA LYS A 888 -17.87 31.97 54.87
C LYS A 888 -16.93 31.86 56.08
N GLN A 889 -17.38 31.40 57.25
CA GLN A 889 -16.46 31.13 58.35
C GLN A 889 -15.56 29.91 58.05
N SER A 890 -14.41 29.79 58.71
CA SER A 890 -13.41 28.73 58.42
C SER A 890 -13.70 27.38 59.09
N LYS A 891 -14.65 27.33 60.02
CA LYS A 891 -15.06 26.11 60.72
C LYS A 891 -16.47 26.27 61.26
N CYS A 892 -17.20 25.16 61.36
CA CYS A 892 -18.52 25.15 62.01
C CYS A 892 -18.42 25.02 63.54
N GLU A 893 -19.27 25.76 64.23
CA GLU A 893 -19.37 25.75 65.69
C GLU A 893 -20.18 24.54 66.17
N LYS A 894 -19.87 24.03 67.37
CA LYS A 894 -20.59 22.90 67.97
C LYS A 894 -21.99 23.32 68.36
N CYS A 895 -22.99 22.47 68.14
CA CYS A 895 -24.36 22.75 68.58
C CYS A 895 -24.45 22.99 70.10
N PRO A 896 -25.23 23.98 70.58
CA PRO A 896 -25.42 24.22 72.02
C PRO A 896 -26.04 23.01 72.74
N GLU A 897 -25.74 22.82 74.04
CA GLU A 897 -26.16 21.63 74.83
C GLU A 897 -27.68 21.33 74.81
N ASN A 898 -28.53 22.34 74.58
CA ASN A 898 -29.99 22.19 74.51
C ASN A 898 -30.57 22.37 73.08
N GLY A 899 -29.71 22.39 72.06
CA GLY A 899 -30.08 22.60 70.67
C GLY A 899 -29.96 21.36 69.80
N VAL A 900 -30.80 21.28 68.75
CA VAL A 900 -30.68 20.26 67.70
C VAL A 900 -30.21 20.94 66.42
N CYS A 901 -28.99 20.60 65.99
CA CYS A 901 -28.39 21.07 64.73
C CYS A 901 -28.25 19.87 63.79
N ASN A 902 -29.07 19.84 62.74
CA ASN A 902 -29.12 18.70 61.80
C ASN A 902 -27.96 18.67 60.79
N GLY A 903 -27.10 19.71 60.77
CA GLY A 903 -26.13 19.90 59.70
C GLY A 903 -26.80 20.22 58.35
N GLY A 904 -26.00 20.28 57.30
CA GLY A 904 -26.46 20.54 55.94
C GLY A 904 -27.13 21.91 55.76
N TYR A 905 -28.14 21.94 54.90
CA TYR A 905 -28.85 23.15 54.46
C TYR A 905 -30.05 23.56 55.34
N VAL A 906 -30.14 23.03 56.56
CA VAL A 906 -31.26 23.24 57.47
C VAL A 906 -31.18 24.61 58.19
N PRO A 907 -32.28 25.40 58.28
CA PRO A 907 -32.28 26.69 58.97
C PRO A 907 -31.83 26.64 60.44
N ILE A 908 -31.03 27.62 60.85
CA ILE A 908 -30.11 27.63 62.02
C ILE A 908 -30.75 28.01 63.35
N PHE A 909 -32.04 27.75 63.54
CA PHE A 909 -32.62 27.88 64.87
C PHE A 909 -32.63 26.51 65.55
N PRO A 910 -31.80 26.27 66.59
CA PRO A 910 -31.93 25.03 67.37
C PRO A 910 -33.37 24.92 67.84
N LYS A 911 -34.08 23.89 67.36
CA LYS A 911 -35.43 23.57 67.88
C LYS A 911 -35.26 23.38 69.39
N SER A 912 -35.98 24.15 70.21
CA SER A 912 -35.97 23.90 71.65
C SER A 912 -36.43 22.47 71.87
N THR A 913 -35.64 21.68 72.57
CA THR A 913 -36.16 20.45 73.14
C THR A 913 -37.26 20.90 74.09
N GLY A 914 -38.50 20.48 73.87
CA GLY A 914 -39.68 20.94 74.63
C GLY A 914 -39.68 20.59 76.12
N LYS A 915 -38.53 20.48 76.79
CA LYS A 915 -38.43 20.35 78.24
C LYS A 915 -38.07 21.71 78.83
N LYS A 916 -39.08 22.37 79.39
CA LYS A 916 -38.87 23.36 80.45
C LYS A 916 -38.43 22.63 81.72
N ILE A 917 -37.35 23.14 82.29
CA ILE A 917 -36.65 22.83 83.56
C ILE A 917 -35.71 21.64 83.48
#